data_AF-A0A8H7TN09-F1
#
_entry.id   AF-A0A8H7TN09-F1
#
_cell.length_a   1.000
_cell.length_b   1.000
_cell.length_c   1.000
_cell.angle_alpha   90.00
_cell.angle_beta   90.00
_cell.angle_gamma   90.00
#
_symmetry.space_group_name_H-M   'P 1'
#
loop_
_entity.id
_entity.type
_entity.pdbx_description
1 polymer ?
#
loop_
_entity_poly.entity_id
_entity_poly.type
_entity_poly.pdbx_seq_one_letter_code
_entity_poly.pdbx_strand_id
1 'polypeptide(L)'
;MSAIAAKESYLHPLDPATAEEIEKATALIKQLFFGIPLHFKAAGLDEPPRGTCPPISMLSTRADRFLLYPVASLLCVDVTNNKVEQYQELPRDFHGPVDRAEMNEAAEVVMKDPNVRKEIQRLKIDDTTIVLDPWDFGVDGTETQERHTQVFMYIRNPENNDPDSCHYSFPLDFMVIVDLVAMKVKKILRLPLGVDQKTTEVFSDVPHRRTNLFEPEYTHRLQKNPPRTTMKPYQVIQPEGASFTVKGHLIEWEKFRFRVGFNWREGMTIHDVSFMGRKAFYRLSLSEMFVPYGDPRNPIYRKGAFDLGNVGAGVTANNLALGCDCLGVIKYLGGHVVGNDGAAVEKPNAICIHEVDQGIQWKHTNHRTKNATVVRKRQLVLQQIITVANYEYIFAWIFDQSGEITFETRATGILSTQPIDADAKVPWGTRVGDGVMAPYHQHIFNVRIDPAVGGPNNSFVYSDSVRMDWDEELNPLGTGYVTKETTIHRASSVQDSVADGRVFKIVNPNIENPVSKTPIGYKVVPIRSQMLLAQPGSWHWRRSEFCEAPMWVTRYQDRQLFPAGDYTNQSLGGTGIKSWTTHNPDPVVNEDIVVWHTFGFNHIPRVEDFPIMPAEIAQMHLKPYNFCNYNPTNDVPPRTRSLTRVYCSDHGQQALLPQEQAPAGGAKKRQPRVEAEQQQPVTITMTASHPPKAMRPNRCVSFDMLEQSPSRHSQRLASIVLNTQHPGYKSMRHHRAIMVALDGHVPLQADSPLHWLLEAMAVAGDHIICVHRPRRTNKGENHVSETTKDARALFEATVALVAAICPDVPLKLTLEYGVGCAAHRMIQSLIGLYAPSMLVMGPSEGEIDMGISSLVSSHGRDSIKHSLQYSQVPVIVARPDVEREAHKEERRNDRSYADILQEACGGVHESDWKDTGGLILYPEEVMRSRESSGPGDDYDDDRLRRDSELQRRGGRQRRRGRGVRGRVRRAAAGPSGARERHRAQTQHPRRSRCNSSCSSSREPAPVPSPPAEEPAAPGQRACLGSATGLPGANQSALLCLINRTLISPIQSDSPPGWWSARKRGSCVNDVM
;
A
#
# COMPACT_ATOMS: atom_id res chain seq x y z
N MET A 1 -6.99 -6.36 -58.18
CA MET A 1 -6.89 -4.97 -57.69
C MET A 1 -8.11 -4.73 -56.80
N SER A 2 -8.02 -4.11 -55.62
CA SER A 2 -6.80 -3.62 -54.95
C SER A 2 -6.07 -4.73 -54.17
N ALA A 3 -4.79 -4.53 -53.87
CA ALA A 3 -4.06 -5.33 -52.89
C ALA A 3 -3.91 -4.48 -51.62
N ILE A 4 -4.53 -4.91 -50.52
CA ILE A 4 -4.24 -4.33 -49.20
C ILE A 4 -2.87 -4.86 -48.82
N ALA A 5 -1.85 -4.01 -48.90
CA ALA A 5 -0.51 -4.36 -48.43
C ALA A 5 -0.59 -4.58 -46.91
N ALA A 6 -0.36 -5.83 -46.48
CA ALA A 6 -0.21 -6.15 -45.07
C ALA A 6 0.96 -5.34 -44.52
N LYS A 7 0.66 -4.37 -43.67
CA LYS A 7 1.66 -3.47 -43.09
C LYS A 7 2.28 -4.21 -41.92
N GLU A 8 3.45 -4.81 -42.10
CA GLU A 8 4.18 -5.52 -41.04
C GLU A 8 4.34 -4.60 -39.81
N SER A 9 3.48 -4.80 -38.81
CA SER A 9 3.58 -4.13 -37.52
C SER A 9 4.62 -4.88 -36.70
N TYR A 10 5.89 -4.48 -36.83
CA TYR A 10 6.90 -4.94 -35.89
C TYR A 10 6.47 -4.52 -34.48
N LEU A 11 6.25 -5.50 -33.61
CA LEU A 11 5.89 -5.31 -32.19
C LEU A 11 7.10 -5.66 -31.32
N HIS A 12 7.06 -5.28 -30.04
CA HIS A 12 8.04 -5.79 -29.09
C HIS A 12 7.56 -7.13 -28.51
N PRO A 13 8.43 -8.13 -28.29
CA PRO A 13 8.08 -9.38 -27.61
C PRO A 13 7.54 -9.27 -26.16
N LEU A 14 7.38 -8.05 -25.63
CA LEU A 14 6.79 -7.73 -24.31
C LEU A 14 5.63 -6.72 -24.42
N ASP A 15 5.12 -6.46 -25.62
CA ASP A 15 3.85 -5.74 -25.80
C ASP A 15 2.66 -6.67 -25.42
N PRO A 16 1.50 -6.12 -25.02
CA PRO A 16 0.26 -6.87 -24.83
C PRO A 16 -0.18 -7.63 -26.08
N ALA A 17 -1.13 -8.55 -25.93
CA ALA A 17 -1.76 -9.21 -27.07
C ALA A 17 -2.64 -8.24 -27.87
N THR A 18 -2.48 -8.30 -29.19
CA THR A 18 -3.41 -7.71 -30.16
C THR A 18 -4.64 -8.61 -30.33
N ALA A 19 -5.73 -8.02 -30.83
CA ALA A 19 -6.92 -8.79 -31.22
C ALA A 19 -6.58 -9.88 -32.25
N GLU A 20 -5.81 -9.53 -33.28
CA GLU A 20 -5.45 -10.46 -34.35
C GLU A 20 -4.67 -11.69 -33.85
N GLU A 21 -3.74 -11.52 -32.91
CA GLU A 21 -2.96 -12.62 -32.34
C GLU A 21 -3.85 -13.57 -31.54
N ILE A 22 -4.77 -13.03 -30.72
CA ILE A 22 -5.77 -13.83 -29.99
C ILE A 22 -6.69 -14.59 -30.95
N GLU A 23 -7.21 -13.92 -31.98
CA GLU A 23 -8.11 -14.52 -32.97
C GLU A 23 -7.43 -15.63 -33.78
N LYS A 24 -6.17 -15.44 -34.18
CA LYS A 24 -5.37 -16.49 -34.83
C LYS A 24 -5.14 -17.67 -33.88
N ALA A 25 -4.82 -17.42 -32.61
CA ALA A 25 -4.60 -18.47 -31.61
C ALA A 25 -5.88 -19.29 -31.34
N THR A 26 -7.03 -18.65 -31.16
CA THR A 26 -8.30 -19.35 -30.92
C THR A 26 -8.82 -20.04 -32.18
N ALA A 27 -8.60 -19.48 -33.38
CA ALA A 27 -8.94 -20.12 -34.65
C ALA A 27 -8.20 -21.45 -34.85
N LEU A 28 -6.90 -21.52 -34.54
CA LEU A 28 -6.11 -22.76 -34.61
C LEU A 28 -6.67 -23.84 -33.66
N ILE A 29 -7.13 -23.47 -32.46
CA ILE A 29 -7.76 -24.40 -31.52
C ILE A 29 -9.17 -24.82 -31.98
N LYS A 30 -9.98 -23.89 -32.47
CA LYS A 30 -11.31 -24.17 -33.08
C LYS A 30 -11.19 -25.11 -34.29
N GLN A 31 -10.08 -25.06 -35.02
CA GLN A 31 -9.77 -25.96 -36.13
C GLN A 31 -9.30 -27.34 -35.66
N LEU A 32 -8.54 -27.43 -34.56
CA LEU A 32 -8.14 -28.69 -33.94
C LEU A 32 -9.33 -29.47 -33.36
N PHE A 33 -10.28 -28.78 -32.75
CA PHE A 33 -11.50 -29.35 -32.15
C PHE A 33 -12.75 -29.08 -32.99
N PHE A 34 -12.63 -29.17 -34.32
CA PHE A 34 -13.72 -28.87 -35.25
C PHE A 34 -15.00 -29.68 -34.93
N GLY A 35 -16.12 -28.97 -34.76
CA GLY A 35 -17.42 -29.56 -34.42
C GLY A 35 -17.69 -29.72 -32.93
N ILE A 36 -16.71 -29.44 -32.05
CA ILE A 36 -16.89 -29.44 -30.59
C ILE A 36 -17.11 -28.00 -30.10
N PRO A 37 -18.16 -27.71 -29.32
CA PRO A 37 -18.32 -26.42 -28.65
C PRO A 37 -17.17 -26.18 -27.66
N LEU A 38 -16.47 -25.05 -27.80
CA LEU A 38 -15.35 -24.67 -26.93
C LEU A 38 -15.73 -23.47 -26.05
N HIS A 39 -15.40 -23.55 -24.76
CA HIS A 39 -15.47 -22.44 -23.82
C HIS A 39 -14.05 -22.10 -23.36
N PHE A 40 -13.50 -21.00 -23.86
CA PHE A 40 -12.18 -20.50 -23.50
C PHE A 40 -12.26 -19.77 -22.15
N LYS A 41 -11.55 -20.26 -21.11
CA LYS A 41 -11.55 -19.62 -19.78
C LYS A 41 -10.56 -18.47 -19.67
N ALA A 42 -9.40 -18.59 -20.31
CA ALA A 42 -8.40 -17.56 -20.40
C ALA A 42 -7.46 -17.79 -21.59
N ALA A 43 -6.83 -16.71 -22.05
CA ALA A 43 -5.70 -16.74 -22.97
C ALA A 43 -4.72 -15.62 -22.66
N GLY A 44 -3.43 -15.88 -22.84
CA GLY A 44 -2.38 -14.88 -22.73
C GLY A 44 -1.12 -15.32 -23.45
N LEU A 45 -0.26 -14.35 -23.76
CA LEU A 45 1.07 -14.60 -24.31
C LEU A 45 1.97 -15.26 -23.26
N ASP A 46 2.68 -16.31 -23.64
CA ASP A 46 3.82 -16.83 -22.89
C ASP A 46 4.98 -15.84 -23.09
N GLU A 47 5.53 -15.30 -22.00
CA GLU A 47 6.59 -14.29 -22.10
C GLU A 47 7.87 -14.90 -22.70
N PRO A 48 8.61 -14.17 -23.56
CA PRO A 48 9.79 -14.69 -24.23
C PRO A 48 10.84 -15.09 -23.17
N PRO A 49 11.41 -16.31 -23.24
CA PRO A 49 12.46 -16.76 -22.32
C PRO A 49 13.56 -15.71 -22.20
N ARG A 50 14.01 -15.40 -20.97
CA ARG A 50 14.86 -14.22 -20.68
C ARG A 50 16.06 -14.07 -21.62
N GLY A 51 16.69 -15.18 -22.03
CA GLY A 51 17.84 -15.20 -22.94
C GLY A 51 17.55 -14.92 -24.43
N THR A 52 16.28 -14.78 -24.82
CA THR A 52 15.83 -14.59 -26.22
C THR A 52 15.12 -13.26 -26.48
N CYS A 53 14.79 -12.49 -25.42
CA CYS A 53 14.14 -11.19 -25.57
C CYS A 53 15.09 -10.17 -26.24
N PRO A 54 14.68 -9.45 -27.30
CA PRO A 54 15.48 -8.40 -27.91
C PRO A 54 15.62 -7.17 -27.01
N PRO A 55 16.51 -6.21 -27.33
CA PRO A 55 16.61 -4.95 -26.59
C PRO A 55 15.29 -4.18 -26.61
N ILE A 56 14.87 -3.60 -25.47
CA ILE A 56 13.54 -2.97 -25.26
C ILE A 56 13.09 -1.91 -26.31
N SER A 57 13.99 -1.35 -27.10
CA SER A 57 13.71 -0.44 -28.23
C SER A 57 13.46 -1.13 -29.57
N MET A 58 13.90 -2.38 -29.72
CA MET A 58 13.91 -3.13 -30.96
C MET A 58 12.61 -3.90 -31.12
N LEU A 59 11.79 -3.43 -32.05
CA LEU A 59 10.64 -4.17 -32.54
C LEU A 59 11.14 -5.34 -33.41
N SER A 60 10.46 -6.49 -33.37
CA SER A 60 10.83 -7.68 -34.13
C SER A 60 9.59 -8.39 -34.68
N THR A 61 9.79 -9.42 -35.51
CA THR A 61 8.82 -10.52 -35.54
C THR A 61 8.83 -11.20 -34.16
N ARG A 62 7.65 -11.43 -33.61
CA ARG A 62 7.48 -12.09 -32.30
C ARG A 62 7.21 -13.58 -32.54
N ALA A 63 7.57 -14.40 -31.56
CA ALA A 63 7.19 -15.82 -31.50
C ALA A 63 5.97 -15.91 -30.58
N ASP A 64 4.78 -15.78 -31.16
CA ASP A 64 3.55 -15.55 -30.43
C ASP A 64 2.96 -16.85 -29.89
N ARG A 65 3.56 -17.30 -28.79
CA ARG A 65 3.07 -18.40 -27.97
C ARG A 65 1.89 -17.94 -27.13
N PHE A 66 0.71 -18.51 -27.36
CA PHE A 66 -0.45 -18.34 -26.48
C PHE A 66 -0.70 -19.57 -25.64
N LEU A 67 -0.97 -19.36 -24.35
CA LEU A 67 -1.50 -20.37 -23.44
C LEU A 67 -3.02 -20.22 -23.37
N LEU A 68 -3.75 -21.25 -23.80
CA LEU A 68 -5.22 -21.24 -23.83
C LEU A 68 -5.82 -22.39 -23.03
N TYR A 69 -6.95 -22.08 -22.38
CA TYR A 69 -7.65 -22.98 -21.46
C TYR A 69 -9.09 -23.31 -21.91
N PRO A 70 -9.29 -24.20 -22.90
CA PRO A 70 -10.58 -24.82 -23.14
C PRO A 70 -10.82 -25.95 -22.11
N VAL A 71 -11.88 -25.81 -21.32
CA VAL A 71 -12.52 -26.86 -20.47
C VAL A 71 -11.61 -28.03 -20.06
N ALA A 72 -10.69 -27.76 -19.11
CA ALA A 72 -9.73 -28.71 -18.51
C ALA A 72 -8.53 -29.19 -19.37
N SER A 73 -8.19 -28.50 -20.46
CA SER A 73 -6.90 -28.65 -21.14
C SER A 73 -6.08 -27.35 -21.17
N LEU A 74 -4.76 -27.49 -21.26
CA LEU A 74 -3.80 -26.42 -21.56
C LEU A 74 -3.22 -26.65 -22.96
N LEU A 75 -3.27 -25.62 -23.80
CA LEU A 75 -2.61 -25.60 -25.11
C LEU A 75 -1.57 -24.50 -25.20
N CYS A 76 -0.43 -24.78 -25.83
CA CYS A 76 0.53 -23.79 -26.29
C CYS A 76 0.46 -23.68 -27.82
N VAL A 77 0.16 -22.50 -28.33
CA VAL A 77 -0.02 -22.23 -29.77
C VAL A 77 0.97 -21.17 -30.22
N ASP A 78 1.88 -21.52 -31.13
CA ASP A 78 2.75 -20.60 -31.88
C ASP A 78 1.97 -20.04 -33.06
N VAL A 79 1.45 -18.82 -32.90
CA VAL A 79 0.68 -18.09 -33.91
C VAL A 79 1.55 -17.70 -35.10
N THR A 80 2.83 -17.38 -34.87
CA THR A 80 3.79 -16.96 -35.90
C THR A 80 4.02 -18.05 -36.93
N ASN A 81 4.18 -19.30 -36.49
CA ASN A 81 4.32 -20.47 -37.35
C ASN A 81 2.99 -21.23 -37.59
N ASN A 82 1.86 -20.68 -37.14
CA ASN A 82 0.51 -21.27 -37.24
C ASN A 82 0.44 -22.73 -36.74
N LYS A 83 1.03 -23.00 -35.57
CA LYS A 83 1.30 -24.35 -35.07
C LYS A 83 0.89 -24.51 -33.60
N VAL A 84 0.10 -25.54 -33.29
CA VAL A 84 -0.05 -26.03 -31.91
C VAL A 84 1.24 -26.75 -31.51
N GLU A 85 1.96 -26.23 -30.52
CA GLU A 85 3.22 -26.82 -30.03
C GLU A 85 3.01 -27.84 -28.92
N GLN A 86 2.04 -27.61 -28.04
CA GLN A 86 1.73 -28.48 -26.91
C GLN A 86 0.22 -28.58 -26.74
N TYR A 87 -0.26 -29.81 -26.51
CA TYR A 87 -1.58 -30.10 -25.96
C TYR A 87 -1.37 -30.92 -24.68
N GLN A 88 -2.01 -30.52 -23.60
CA GLN A 88 -2.00 -31.23 -22.33
C GLN A 88 -3.40 -31.23 -21.72
N GLU A 89 -4.00 -32.41 -21.59
CA GLU A 89 -5.17 -32.60 -20.72
C GLU A 89 -4.73 -32.46 -19.27
N LEU A 90 -5.47 -31.71 -18.46
CA LEU A 90 -5.17 -31.47 -17.05
C LEU A 90 -5.89 -32.50 -16.16
N PRO A 91 -5.34 -32.84 -14.99
CA PRO A 91 -6.05 -33.68 -14.02
C PRO A 91 -7.38 -33.04 -13.58
N ARG A 92 -8.41 -33.86 -13.30
CA ARG A 92 -9.81 -33.41 -13.11
C ARG A 92 -10.08 -32.60 -11.84
N ASP A 93 -9.11 -32.52 -10.94
CA ASP A 93 -9.07 -31.63 -9.77
C ASP A 93 -8.57 -30.20 -10.10
N PHE A 94 -8.14 -29.95 -11.35
CA PHE A 94 -7.71 -28.63 -11.82
C PHE A 94 -8.89 -27.86 -12.43
N HIS A 95 -9.13 -26.66 -11.90
CA HIS A 95 -10.20 -25.77 -12.35
C HIS A 95 -9.63 -24.48 -12.91
N GLY A 96 -10.05 -24.11 -14.11
CA GLY A 96 -9.74 -22.80 -14.69
C GLY A 96 -10.43 -21.65 -13.92
N PRO A 97 -10.07 -20.39 -14.21
CA PRO A 97 -10.76 -19.23 -13.66
C PRO A 97 -12.27 -19.26 -13.98
N VAL A 98 -13.07 -18.53 -13.20
CA VAL A 98 -14.48 -18.28 -13.50
C VAL A 98 -14.60 -17.11 -14.46
N ASP A 99 -15.64 -17.12 -15.30
CA ASP A 99 -15.91 -16.06 -16.27
C ASP A 99 -17.36 -15.57 -16.18
N ARG A 100 -17.61 -14.36 -16.67
CA ARG A 100 -18.92 -13.71 -16.49
C ARG A 100 -20.07 -14.43 -17.21
N ALA A 101 -19.81 -15.18 -18.29
CA ALA A 101 -20.85 -15.95 -18.95
C ALA A 101 -21.25 -17.17 -18.09
N GLU A 102 -20.26 -17.96 -17.65
CA GLU A 102 -20.47 -19.09 -16.74
C GLU A 102 -21.19 -18.67 -15.43
N MET A 103 -20.82 -17.53 -14.85
CA MET A 103 -21.49 -17.00 -13.66
C MET A 103 -22.93 -16.55 -13.93
N ASN A 104 -23.18 -15.87 -15.07
CA ASN A 104 -24.54 -15.44 -15.44
C ASN A 104 -25.47 -16.63 -15.72
N GLU A 105 -24.99 -17.64 -16.44
CA GLU A 105 -25.74 -18.87 -16.70
C GLU A 105 -26.05 -19.62 -15.39
N ALA A 106 -25.12 -19.65 -14.43
CA ALA A 106 -25.36 -20.21 -13.10
C ALA A 106 -26.44 -19.44 -12.33
N ALA A 107 -26.49 -18.11 -12.41
CA ALA A 107 -27.55 -17.30 -11.82
C ALA A 107 -28.92 -17.57 -12.48
N GLU A 108 -28.97 -17.74 -13.80
CA GLU A 108 -30.19 -18.16 -14.51
C GLU A 108 -30.68 -19.55 -14.04
N VAL A 109 -29.78 -20.52 -13.85
CA VAL A 109 -30.10 -21.85 -13.33
C VAL A 109 -30.70 -21.77 -11.93
N VAL A 110 -30.15 -20.92 -11.05
CA VAL A 110 -30.68 -20.69 -9.70
C VAL A 110 -32.12 -20.17 -9.74
N MET A 111 -32.41 -19.15 -10.55
CA MET A 111 -33.76 -18.57 -10.62
C MET A 111 -34.80 -19.49 -11.30
N LYS A 112 -34.35 -20.47 -12.09
CA LYS A 112 -35.22 -21.48 -12.72
C LYS A 112 -35.54 -22.68 -11.81
N ASP A 113 -34.78 -22.90 -10.73
CA ASP A 113 -34.97 -24.08 -9.86
C ASP A 113 -36.24 -23.99 -8.98
N PRO A 114 -37.11 -25.02 -8.98
CA PRO A 114 -38.38 -25.00 -8.25
C PRO A 114 -38.24 -25.14 -6.73
N ASN A 115 -37.04 -25.33 -6.17
CA ASN A 115 -36.78 -25.36 -4.74
C ASN A 115 -36.20 -24.03 -4.25
N VAL A 116 -35.36 -23.36 -5.07
CA VAL A 116 -34.98 -21.96 -4.85
C VAL A 116 -36.22 -21.07 -4.78
N ARG A 117 -37.18 -21.25 -5.70
CA ARG A 117 -38.45 -20.51 -5.67
C ARG A 117 -39.31 -20.79 -4.43
N LYS A 118 -39.16 -21.93 -3.74
CA LYS A 118 -39.82 -22.19 -2.45
C LYS A 118 -39.18 -21.40 -1.30
N GLU A 119 -37.86 -21.21 -1.31
CA GLU A 119 -37.19 -20.38 -0.29
C GLU A 119 -37.52 -18.90 -0.48
N ILE A 120 -37.65 -18.42 -1.73
CA ILE A 120 -38.15 -17.08 -2.03
C ILE A 120 -39.59 -16.91 -1.53
N GLN A 121 -40.47 -17.89 -1.80
CA GLN A 121 -41.86 -17.90 -1.32
C GLN A 121 -41.97 -17.95 0.21
N ARG A 122 -41.12 -18.72 0.91
CA ARG A 122 -41.03 -18.72 2.39
C ARG A 122 -40.76 -17.31 2.92
N LEU A 123 -39.80 -16.62 2.32
CA LEU A 123 -39.42 -15.27 2.70
C LEU A 123 -40.45 -14.21 2.30
N LYS A 124 -41.42 -14.54 1.43
CA LYS A 124 -42.49 -13.64 0.98
C LYS A 124 -41.93 -12.37 0.32
N ILE A 125 -40.86 -12.58 -0.46
CA ILE A 125 -40.15 -11.59 -1.29
C ILE A 125 -40.79 -11.57 -2.69
N ASP A 126 -40.71 -10.43 -3.38
CA ASP A 126 -41.02 -10.34 -4.80
C ASP A 126 -39.80 -10.78 -5.64
N ASP A 127 -39.99 -11.80 -6.49
CA ASP A 127 -39.03 -12.31 -7.47
C ASP A 127 -38.34 -11.19 -8.27
N THR A 128 -39.00 -10.03 -8.53
CA THR A 128 -38.39 -8.92 -9.31
C THR A 128 -37.31 -8.13 -8.56
N THR A 129 -37.25 -8.24 -7.23
CA THR A 129 -36.30 -7.49 -6.38
C THR A 129 -34.95 -8.19 -6.24
N ILE A 130 -34.86 -9.47 -6.61
CA ILE A 130 -33.76 -10.36 -6.24
C ILE A 130 -32.50 -10.06 -7.07
N VAL A 131 -31.36 -10.02 -6.38
CA VAL A 131 -30.03 -9.94 -6.99
C VAL A 131 -29.21 -11.15 -6.55
N LEU A 132 -28.48 -11.74 -7.50
CA LEU A 132 -27.66 -12.92 -7.29
C LEU A 132 -26.20 -12.52 -7.51
N ASP A 133 -25.33 -12.92 -6.59
CA ASP A 133 -23.88 -12.71 -6.69
C ASP A 133 -23.16 -14.07 -6.72
N PRO A 134 -22.90 -14.64 -7.91
CA PRO A 134 -22.14 -15.87 -8.08
C PRO A 134 -20.68 -15.66 -7.72
N TRP A 135 -20.21 -16.38 -6.70
CA TRP A 135 -18.82 -16.39 -6.25
C TRP A 135 -18.06 -17.60 -6.77
N ASP A 136 -16.75 -17.46 -6.83
CA ASP A 136 -15.83 -18.58 -6.95
C ASP A 136 -16.02 -19.59 -5.80
N PHE A 137 -15.63 -20.83 -6.04
CA PHE A 137 -15.66 -21.85 -5.01
C PHE A 137 -14.30 -21.93 -4.32
N GLY A 138 -14.32 -21.83 -2.99
CA GLY A 138 -13.18 -22.14 -2.14
C GLY A 138 -12.91 -23.65 -2.16
N VAL A 139 -12.62 -24.23 -0.99
CA VAL A 139 -12.66 -25.69 -0.84
C VAL A 139 -12.94 -26.05 0.61
N ASP A 140 -13.75 -27.08 0.82
CA ASP A 140 -14.15 -27.61 2.13
C ASP A 140 -13.78 -29.11 2.33
N GLY A 141 -13.36 -29.81 1.28
CA GLY A 141 -12.91 -31.21 1.34
C GLY A 141 -12.03 -31.61 0.16
N THR A 142 -11.62 -32.88 0.11
CA THR A 142 -10.75 -33.43 -0.95
C THR A 142 -11.49 -33.81 -2.24
N GLU A 143 -12.82 -33.76 -2.27
CA GLU A 143 -13.66 -34.12 -3.43
C GLU A 143 -13.78 -32.96 -4.44
N THR A 144 -12.64 -32.54 -5.02
CA THR A 144 -12.56 -31.41 -5.97
C THR A 144 -12.81 -31.79 -7.43
N GLN A 145 -13.28 -33.01 -7.71
CA GLN A 145 -13.50 -33.53 -9.08
C GLN A 145 -14.71 -32.92 -9.81
N GLU A 146 -15.58 -32.18 -9.11
CA GLU A 146 -16.68 -31.42 -9.71
C GLU A 146 -16.40 -29.92 -9.60
N ARG A 147 -16.69 -29.17 -10.68
CA ARG A 147 -16.60 -27.71 -10.70
C ARG A 147 -17.85 -27.08 -10.10
N HIS A 148 -17.71 -26.20 -9.12
CA HIS A 148 -18.82 -25.53 -8.43
C HIS A 148 -18.71 -24.00 -8.48
N THR A 149 -19.85 -23.33 -8.31
CA THR A 149 -19.95 -21.93 -7.84
C THR A 149 -20.87 -21.89 -6.62
N GLN A 150 -20.74 -20.84 -5.81
CA GLN A 150 -21.62 -20.58 -4.68
C GLN A 150 -22.27 -19.20 -4.87
N VAL A 151 -23.58 -19.14 -4.98
CA VAL A 151 -24.36 -17.95 -5.36
C VAL A 151 -25.01 -17.36 -4.11
N PHE A 152 -24.55 -16.20 -3.69
CA PHE A 152 -25.15 -15.44 -2.59
C PHE A 152 -26.40 -14.71 -3.08
N MET A 153 -27.43 -14.64 -2.23
CA MET A 153 -28.73 -14.10 -2.58
C MET A 153 -28.98 -12.80 -1.80
N TYR A 154 -29.37 -11.76 -2.53
CA TYR A 154 -29.66 -10.42 -2.04
C TYR A 154 -30.98 -9.91 -2.64
N ILE A 155 -31.43 -8.74 -2.20
CA ILE A 155 -32.46 -7.95 -2.89
C ILE A 155 -32.00 -6.50 -3.08
N ARG A 156 -32.55 -5.81 -4.08
CA ARG A 156 -32.53 -4.33 -4.14
C ARG A 156 -33.32 -3.76 -2.96
N ASN A 157 -33.07 -2.49 -2.64
CA ASN A 157 -33.81 -1.77 -1.61
C ASN A 157 -35.34 -1.84 -1.86
N PRO A 158 -36.14 -2.47 -0.96
CA PRO A 158 -37.57 -2.62 -1.15
C PRO A 158 -38.37 -1.30 -1.18
N GLU A 159 -37.76 -0.17 -0.75
CA GLU A 159 -38.39 1.15 -0.84
C GLU A 159 -38.38 1.72 -2.27
N ASN A 160 -37.47 1.27 -3.15
CA ASN A 160 -37.29 1.84 -4.49
C ASN A 160 -37.20 0.80 -5.64
N ASN A 161 -36.80 -0.45 -5.38
CA ASN A 161 -36.46 -1.49 -6.36
C ASN A 161 -35.58 -1.01 -7.53
N ASP A 162 -34.68 -0.07 -7.26
CA ASP A 162 -33.90 0.61 -8.30
C ASP A 162 -32.74 -0.29 -8.82
N PRO A 163 -32.48 -0.34 -10.14
CA PRO A 163 -31.36 -1.08 -10.72
C PRO A 163 -29.98 -0.79 -10.12
N ASP A 164 -29.70 0.46 -9.72
CA ASP A 164 -28.43 0.90 -9.13
C ASP A 164 -28.43 0.84 -7.59
N SER A 165 -29.42 0.17 -6.98
CA SER A 165 -29.52 0.04 -5.52
C SER A 165 -28.46 -0.91 -4.96
N CYS A 166 -27.90 -0.56 -3.81
CA CYS A 166 -26.89 -1.34 -3.12
C CYS A 166 -27.49 -2.63 -2.51
N HIS A 167 -27.56 -3.69 -3.32
CA HIS A 167 -28.15 -4.97 -2.90
C HIS A 167 -27.36 -5.67 -1.77
N TYR A 168 -26.07 -5.39 -1.63
CA TYR A 168 -25.27 -5.80 -0.46
C TYR A 168 -25.81 -5.24 0.87
N SER A 169 -26.67 -4.21 0.85
CA SER A 169 -27.40 -3.74 2.02
C SER A 169 -28.56 -4.66 2.44
N PHE A 170 -28.93 -5.67 1.65
CA PHE A 170 -30.09 -6.55 1.92
C PHE A 170 -29.80 -8.05 1.66
N PRO A 171 -28.86 -8.67 2.39
CA PRO A 171 -28.55 -10.10 2.28
C PRO A 171 -29.70 -10.99 2.76
N LEU A 172 -29.98 -12.07 2.03
CA LEU A 172 -31.01 -13.06 2.39
C LEU A 172 -30.43 -14.17 3.29
N ASP A 173 -31.30 -14.92 3.96
CA ASP A 173 -30.92 -16.01 4.88
C ASP A 173 -30.56 -17.33 4.19
N PHE A 174 -30.27 -17.31 2.88
CA PHE A 174 -29.89 -18.51 2.13
C PHE A 174 -28.99 -18.20 0.92
N MET A 175 -28.33 -19.25 0.43
CA MET A 175 -27.47 -19.24 -0.75
C MET A 175 -27.55 -20.60 -1.48
N VAL A 176 -27.00 -20.68 -2.70
CA VAL A 176 -27.12 -21.86 -3.55
C VAL A 176 -25.75 -22.31 -4.09
N ILE A 177 -25.48 -23.62 -4.09
CA ILE A 177 -24.33 -24.22 -4.77
C ILE A 177 -24.80 -24.78 -6.11
N VAL A 178 -24.12 -24.39 -7.19
CA VAL A 178 -24.39 -24.84 -8.56
C VAL A 178 -23.22 -25.68 -9.05
N ASP A 179 -23.52 -26.78 -9.74
CA ASP A 179 -22.57 -27.56 -10.52
C ASP A 179 -22.42 -26.90 -11.90
N LEU A 180 -21.19 -26.46 -12.21
CA LEU A 180 -20.85 -25.66 -13.40
C LEU A 180 -20.58 -26.51 -14.65
N VAL A 181 -20.53 -27.84 -14.54
CA VAL A 181 -20.40 -28.73 -15.71
C VAL A 181 -21.77 -29.24 -16.15
N ALA A 182 -22.63 -29.59 -15.20
CA ALA A 182 -24.00 -30.02 -15.47
C ALA A 182 -25.04 -28.89 -15.42
N MET A 183 -24.61 -27.65 -15.14
CA MET A 183 -25.43 -26.42 -15.03
C MET A 183 -26.74 -26.64 -14.27
N LYS A 184 -26.61 -27.13 -13.03
CA LYS A 184 -27.72 -27.53 -12.15
C LYS A 184 -27.49 -27.07 -10.71
N VAL A 185 -28.57 -26.76 -10.00
CA VAL A 185 -28.52 -26.57 -8.54
C VAL A 185 -28.11 -27.89 -7.87
N LYS A 186 -26.97 -27.89 -7.17
CA LYS A 186 -26.47 -29.04 -6.41
C LYS A 186 -26.96 -29.03 -4.96
N LYS A 187 -27.04 -27.85 -4.33
CA LYS A 187 -27.45 -27.72 -2.92
C LYS A 187 -28.01 -26.33 -2.63
N ILE A 188 -29.04 -26.23 -1.82
CA ILE A 188 -29.48 -24.97 -1.20
C ILE A 188 -29.03 -24.99 0.27
N LEU A 189 -28.47 -23.89 0.75
CA LEU A 189 -27.95 -23.75 2.10
C LEU A 189 -28.52 -22.49 2.75
N ARG A 190 -29.06 -22.61 3.96
CA ARG A 190 -29.44 -21.44 4.76
C ARG A 190 -28.21 -20.88 5.49
N LEU A 191 -28.19 -19.58 5.66
CA LEU A 191 -27.09 -18.84 6.31
C LEU A 191 -27.40 -18.63 7.80
N PRO A 192 -26.40 -18.76 8.69
CA PRO A 192 -26.60 -18.59 10.12
C PRO A 192 -26.71 -17.11 10.50
N LEU A 193 -27.70 -16.80 11.33
CA LEU A 193 -28.12 -15.42 11.62
C LEU A 193 -27.65 -14.92 13.00
N GLY A 194 -27.48 -15.85 13.94
CA GLY A 194 -27.06 -15.58 15.31
C GLY A 194 -25.56 -15.84 15.56
N VAL A 195 -25.23 -15.97 16.85
CA VAL A 195 -23.86 -16.14 17.36
C VAL A 195 -23.31 -17.57 17.29
N ASP A 196 -24.01 -18.48 16.60
CA ASP A 196 -23.59 -19.88 16.42
C ASP A 196 -23.93 -20.38 15.00
N GLN A 197 -23.87 -21.70 14.78
CA GLN A 197 -24.10 -22.34 13.48
C GLN A 197 -25.60 -22.52 13.13
N LYS A 198 -26.55 -22.06 13.96
CA LYS A 198 -27.98 -22.26 13.71
C LYS A 198 -28.50 -21.38 12.59
N THR A 199 -29.35 -21.98 11.76
CA THR A 199 -30.07 -21.35 10.65
C THR A 199 -31.57 -21.38 10.93
N THR A 200 -32.39 -20.66 10.15
CA THR A 200 -33.85 -20.72 10.27
C THR A 200 -34.34 -22.16 10.04
N GLU A 201 -35.20 -22.67 10.92
CA GLU A 201 -35.63 -24.08 10.91
C GLU A 201 -36.32 -24.47 9.59
N VAL A 202 -36.04 -25.68 9.09
CA VAL A 202 -36.72 -26.21 7.90
C VAL A 202 -38.23 -26.27 8.19
N PHE A 203 -39.04 -25.81 7.24
CA PHE A 203 -40.50 -25.62 7.37
C PHE A 203 -40.98 -24.50 8.31
N SER A 204 -40.09 -23.68 8.91
CA SER A 204 -40.52 -22.45 9.59
C SER A 204 -40.97 -21.36 8.59
N ASP A 205 -42.16 -20.81 8.80
CA ASP A 205 -42.77 -19.77 7.94
C ASP A 205 -42.27 -18.37 8.30
N VAL A 206 -40.94 -18.20 8.31
CA VAL A 206 -40.26 -16.94 8.67
C VAL A 206 -40.27 -15.99 7.46
N PRO A 207 -41.03 -14.86 7.52
CA PRO A 207 -40.98 -13.85 6.47
C PRO A 207 -39.61 -13.15 6.45
N HIS A 208 -39.27 -12.53 5.32
CA HIS A 208 -38.08 -11.70 5.18
C HIS A 208 -38.03 -10.65 6.29
N ARG A 209 -36.89 -10.62 7.01
CA ARG A 209 -36.67 -9.72 8.14
C ARG A 209 -36.55 -8.29 7.60
N ARG A 210 -37.57 -7.47 7.88
CA ARG A 210 -37.58 -6.05 7.51
C ARG A 210 -36.46 -5.33 8.24
N THR A 211 -35.42 -4.95 7.51
CA THR A 211 -34.31 -4.14 8.01
C THR A 211 -34.67 -2.66 7.98
N ASN A 212 -34.26 -1.91 9.00
CA ASN A 212 -34.43 -0.46 9.06
C ASN A 212 -33.07 0.24 8.91
N LEU A 213 -32.58 0.30 7.66
CA LEU A 213 -31.25 0.78 7.34
C LEU A 213 -31.17 2.30 7.20
N PHE A 214 -30.12 2.88 7.78
CA PHE A 214 -29.79 4.29 7.63
C PHE A 214 -28.87 4.48 6.42
N GLU A 215 -29.30 5.32 5.46
CA GLU A 215 -28.59 5.62 4.20
C GLU A 215 -27.95 4.39 3.49
N PRO A 216 -28.74 3.35 3.13
CA PRO A 216 -28.21 2.10 2.54
C PRO A 216 -27.69 2.24 1.10
N GLU A 217 -27.65 3.43 0.51
CA GLU A 217 -27.37 3.69 -0.90
C GLU A 217 -26.12 4.57 -1.08
N TYR A 218 -25.20 4.18 -1.97
CA TYR A 218 -24.01 4.99 -2.29
C TYR A 218 -24.24 5.95 -3.46
N THR A 219 -25.10 5.59 -4.42
CA THR A 219 -25.38 6.36 -5.63
C THR A 219 -26.09 7.68 -5.28
N HIS A 220 -25.50 8.83 -5.61
CA HIS A 220 -26.02 10.16 -5.21
C HIS A 220 -27.49 10.45 -5.59
N ARG A 221 -28.04 9.78 -6.61
CA ARG A 221 -29.45 9.91 -7.00
C ARG A 221 -30.44 9.12 -6.12
N LEU A 222 -29.93 8.22 -5.26
CA LEU A 222 -30.69 7.35 -4.35
C LEU A 222 -30.48 7.72 -2.86
N GLN A 223 -29.51 8.59 -2.56
CA GLN A 223 -29.25 9.06 -1.19
C GLN A 223 -30.36 9.98 -0.68
N LYS A 224 -30.71 9.87 0.61
CA LYS A 224 -31.83 10.64 1.20
C LYS A 224 -31.50 12.13 1.37
N ASN A 225 -30.23 12.49 1.26
CA ASN A 225 -29.71 13.86 1.37
C ASN A 225 -28.93 14.27 0.09
N PRO A 226 -29.06 15.52 -0.39
CA PRO A 226 -28.37 15.99 -1.60
C PRO A 226 -26.85 16.16 -1.39
N PRO A 227 -26.03 16.03 -2.45
CA PRO A 227 -24.58 16.27 -2.40
C PRO A 227 -24.19 17.66 -1.89
N ARG A 228 -23.01 17.76 -1.25
CA ARG A 228 -22.48 19.00 -0.67
C ARG A 228 -22.06 20.00 -1.75
N THR A 229 -22.58 21.23 -1.68
CA THR A 229 -22.27 22.33 -2.61
C THR A 229 -21.03 23.14 -2.22
N THR A 230 -20.27 22.72 -1.20
CA THR A 230 -19.14 23.49 -0.62
C THR A 230 -17.79 23.25 -1.32
N MET A 231 -17.70 22.28 -2.22
CA MET A 231 -16.45 21.92 -2.92
C MET A 231 -16.16 22.93 -4.04
N LYS A 232 -15.03 23.63 -3.95
CA LYS A 232 -14.53 24.49 -5.03
C LYS A 232 -13.80 23.65 -6.09
N PRO A 233 -13.85 24.01 -7.39
CA PRO A 233 -13.10 23.31 -8.41
C PRO A 233 -11.59 23.29 -8.13
N TYR A 234 -10.96 22.14 -8.36
CA TYR A 234 -9.52 21.96 -8.33
C TYR A 234 -9.07 21.43 -9.70
N GLN A 235 -8.04 22.02 -10.29
CA GLN A 235 -7.59 21.73 -11.65
C GLN A 235 -6.07 21.52 -11.66
N VAL A 236 -5.64 20.44 -12.31
CA VAL A 236 -4.23 20.13 -12.56
C VAL A 236 -3.99 20.28 -14.07
N ILE A 237 -3.13 21.23 -14.45
CA ILE A 237 -2.84 21.54 -15.86
C ILE A 237 -1.33 21.47 -16.13
N GLN A 238 -0.96 21.05 -17.33
CA GLN A 238 0.40 21.08 -17.85
C GLN A 238 0.37 21.79 -19.21
N PRO A 239 0.60 23.12 -19.27
CA PRO A 239 0.39 23.92 -20.49
C PRO A 239 1.23 23.49 -21.69
N GLU A 240 2.41 22.92 -21.45
CA GLU A 240 3.36 22.44 -22.47
C GLU A 240 3.21 20.92 -22.75
N GLY A 241 2.17 20.28 -22.20
CA GLY A 241 2.00 18.83 -22.21
C GLY A 241 2.72 18.12 -21.07
N ALA A 242 2.75 16.78 -21.12
CA ALA A 242 3.41 15.96 -20.11
C ALA A 242 4.89 15.71 -20.44
N SER A 243 5.72 15.56 -19.41
CA SER A 243 7.18 15.37 -19.54
C SER A 243 7.59 13.92 -19.82
N PHE A 244 6.64 12.97 -19.90
CA PHE A 244 6.88 11.59 -20.34
C PHE A 244 6.56 11.41 -21.82
N THR A 245 7.30 10.54 -22.50
CA THR A 245 6.96 10.11 -23.88
C THR A 245 6.54 8.64 -23.90
N VAL A 246 5.64 8.30 -24.83
CA VAL A 246 5.11 6.94 -25.00
C VAL A 246 5.22 6.51 -26.47
N LYS A 247 5.92 5.41 -26.73
CA LYS A 247 6.20 4.87 -28.07
C LYS A 247 5.76 3.40 -28.14
N GLY A 248 4.54 3.16 -28.61
CA GLY A 248 3.86 1.89 -28.33
C GLY A 248 3.64 1.76 -26.83
N HIS A 249 4.24 0.75 -26.19
CA HIS A 249 4.25 0.61 -24.74
C HIS A 249 5.58 0.99 -24.07
N LEU A 250 6.59 1.44 -24.83
CA LEU A 250 7.83 1.98 -24.27
C LEU A 250 7.59 3.37 -23.68
N ILE A 251 8.01 3.59 -22.45
CA ILE A 251 7.90 4.86 -21.73
C ILE A 251 9.29 5.39 -21.39
N GLU A 252 9.49 6.69 -21.58
CA GLU A 252 10.72 7.42 -21.28
C GLU A 252 10.35 8.71 -20.51
N TRP A 253 10.85 8.87 -19.28
CA TRP A 253 10.52 9.98 -18.34
C TRP A 253 11.62 10.14 -17.29
N GLU A 254 12.09 11.36 -17.01
CA GLU A 254 13.00 11.69 -15.88
C GLU A 254 14.09 10.64 -15.57
N LYS A 255 14.87 10.27 -16.60
CA LYS A 255 15.96 9.26 -16.58
C LYS A 255 15.51 7.80 -16.41
N PHE A 256 14.23 7.52 -16.20
CA PHE A 256 13.64 6.20 -16.33
C PHE A 256 13.35 5.83 -17.78
N ARG A 257 13.44 4.53 -18.05
CA ARG A 257 13.01 3.92 -19.31
C ARG A 257 12.60 2.46 -19.08
N PHE A 258 11.37 2.11 -19.46
CA PHE A 258 10.72 0.81 -19.23
C PHE A 258 9.58 0.57 -20.23
N ARG A 259 9.01 -0.64 -20.27
CA ARG A 259 7.86 -0.99 -21.12
C ARG A 259 6.69 -1.50 -20.27
N VAL A 260 5.46 -1.20 -20.68
CA VAL A 260 4.23 -1.62 -19.97
C VAL A 260 3.58 -2.79 -20.71
N GLY A 261 3.47 -3.94 -20.05
CA GLY A 261 2.71 -5.10 -20.53
C GLY A 261 1.31 -5.14 -19.92
N PHE A 262 0.42 -5.90 -20.54
CA PHE A 262 -0.93 -6.17 -20.04
C PHE A 262 -1.31 -7.63 -20.36
N ASN A 263 -1.78 -8.37 -19.35
CA ASN A 263 -2.27 -9.74 -19.49
C ASN A 263 -3.55 -9.99 -18.68
N TRP A 264 -4.24 -11.10 -18.95
CA TRP A 264 -5.55 -11.40 -18.35
C TRP A 264 -5.52 -11.56 -16.81
N ARG A 265 -4.44 -12.09 -16.24
CA ARG A 265 -4.33 -12.47 -14.82
C ARG A 265 -3.84 -11.33 -13.95
N GLU A 266 -2.69 -10.76 -14.28
CA GLU A 266 -2.02 -9.71 -13.50
C GLU A 266 -2.50 -8.31 -13.87
N GLY A 267 -3.14 -8.15 -15.04
CA GLY A 267 -3.39 -6.83 -15.61
C GLY A 267 -2.07 -6.18 -16.01
N MET A 268 -1.79 -5.00 -15.44
CA MET A 268 -0.59 -4.20 -15.69
C MET A 268 0.70 -4.88 -15.17
N THR A 269 1.67 -5.01 -16.06
CA THR A 269 3.04 -5.48 -15.75
C THR A 269 4.07 -4.46 -16.25
N ILE A 270 5.18 -4.29 -15.53
CA ILE A 270 6.25 -3.36 -15.92
C ILE A 270 7.53 -4.13 -16.24
N HIS A 271 8.16 -3.83 -17.37
CA HIS A 271 9.26 -4.60 -17.96
C HIS A 271 10.51 -3.76 -18.25
N ASP A 272 11.66 -4.40 -18.10
CA ASP A 272 13.02 -3.92 -18.40
C ASP A 272 13.30 -2.49 -17.92
N VAL A 273 13.04 -2.26 -16.63
CA VAL A 273 13.23 -0.97 -15.96
C VAL A 273 14.71 -0.62 -15.88
N SER A 274 15.05 0.51 -16.48
CA SER A 274 16.35 1.16 -16.35
C SER A 274 16.20 2.58 -15.80
N PHE A 275 17.19 3.01 -15.01
CA PHE A 275 17.31 4.36 -14.44
C PHE A 275 18.73 4.87 -14.65
N MET A 276 18.88 6.11 -15.14
CA MET A 276 20.18 6.69 -15.54
C MET A 276 20.97 5.79 -16.51
N GLY A 277 20.28 5.10 -17.42
CA GLY A 277 20.87 4.18 -18.39
C GLY A 277 21.37 2.84 -17.82
N ARG A 278 21.23 2.58 -16.52
CA ARG A 278 21.56 1.30 -15.89
C ARG A 278 20.28 0.51 -15.59
N LYS A 279 20.31 -0.81 -15.84
CA LYS A 279 19.24 -1.75 -15.48
C LYS A 279 19.00 -1.76 -13.97
N ALA A 280 17.73 -1.87 -13.57
CA ALA A 280 17.29 -1.95 -12.18
C ALA A 280 16.41 -3.19 -11.95
N PHE A 281 15.39 -3.41 -12.79
CA PHE A 281 14.46 -4.53 -12.69
C PHE A 281 14.14 -5.08 -14.09
N TYR A 282 14.03 -6.40 -14.22
CA TYR A 282 13.58 -7.06 -15.45
C TYR A 282 12.06 -7.08 -15.55
N ARG A 283 11.35 -7.38 -14.45
CA ARG A 283 9.88 -7.47 -14.40
C ARG A 283 9.36 -7.05 -13.02
N LEU A 284 8.26 -6.33 -12.99
CA LEU A 284 7.52 -5.97 -11.77
C LEU A 284 6.02 -6.21 -12.01
N SER A 285 5.35 -6.92 -11.10
CA SER A 285 3.90 -7.15 -11.17
C SER A 285 3.26 -7.40 -9.80
N LEU A 286 1.95 -7.11 -9.70
CA LEU A 286 1.10 -7.80 -8.74
C LEU A 286 0.84 -9.20 -9.31
N SER A 287 1.18 -10.23 -8.53
CA SER A 287 1.28 -11.61 -9.00
C SER A 287 0.15 -12.50 -8.49
N GLU A 288 -0.31 -12.25 -7.26
CA GLU A 288 -1.54 -12.85 -6.72
C GLU A 288 -2.14 -11.94 -5.64
N MET A 289 -3.44 -12.09 -5.38
CA MET A 289 -4.11 -11.51 -4.21
C MET A 289 -5.09 -12.53 -3.63
N PHE A 290 -5.05 -12.74 -2.32
CA PHE A 290 -5.91 -13.68 -1.60
C PHE A 290 -6.75 -12.95 -0.54
N VAL A 291 -8.06 -13.22 -0.53
CA VAL A 291 -9.05 -12.54 0.34
C VAL A 291 -9.78 -13.55 1.25
N PRO A 292 -9.13 -14.09 2.30
CA PRO A 292 -9.73 -15.05 3.24
C PRO A 292 -10.68 -14.37 4.24
N TYR A 293 -11.86 -14.95 4.44
CA TYR A 293 -12.85 -14.49 5.41
C TYR A 293 -12.73 -15.27 6.73
N GLY A 294 -12.95 -14.56 7.85
CA GLY A 294 -12.79 -15.06 9.21
C GLY A 294 -14.07 -15.59 9.88
N ASP A 295 -15.21 -15.62 9.20
CA ASP A 295 -16.44 -16.20 9.74
C ASP A 295 -16.32 -17.74 9.78
N PRO A 296 -16.33 -18.39 10.96
CA PRO A 296 -16.15 -19.84 11.08
C PRO A 296 -17.43 -20.63 10.72
N ARG A 297 -18.51 -19.98 10.31
CA ARG A 297 -19.82 -20.60 10.15
C ARG A 297 -20.04 -21.19 8.77
N ASN A 298 -20.78 -22.29 8.69
CA ASN A 298 -21.07 -22.99 7.44
C ASN A 298 -22.12 -22.23 6.62
N PRO A 299 -21.95 -21.99 5.31
CA PRO A 299 -20.79 -22.28 4.45
C PRO A 299 -19.79 -21.11 4.29
N ILE A 300 -19.99 -20.03 5.05
CA ILE A 300 -19.26 -18.75 4.96
C ILE A 300 -17.74 -18.95 5.09
N TYR A 301 -17.28 -19.91 5.91
CA TYR A 301 -15.86 -20.25 6.12
C TYR A 301 -15.07 -20.62 4.86
N ARG A 302 -15.74 -20.78 3.70
CA ARG A 302 -15.11 -21.09 2.41
C ARG A 302 -14.74 -19.85 1.60
N LYS A 303 -15.28 -18.66 1.94
CA LYS A 303 -14.99 -17.41 1.23
C LYS A 303 -13.49 -17.11 1.38
N GLY A 304 -12.78 -17.23 0.27
CA GLY A 304 -11.33 -17.19 0.19
C GLY A 304 -10.94 -17.14 -1.27
N ALA A 305 -11.20 -15.98 -1.88
CA ALA A 305 -11.01 -15.73 -3.29
C ALA A 305 -9.53 -15.45 -3.59
N PHE A 306 -9.05 -15.93 -4.75
CA PHE A 306 -7.75 -15.57 -5.32
C PHE A 306 -8.04 -14.67 -6.52
N ASP A 307 -8.14 -13.36 -6.33
CA ASP A 307 -8.82 -12.48 -7.29
C ASP A 307 -8.10 -12.44 -8.66
N LEU A 308 -6.77 -12.61 -8.69
CA LEU A 308 -6.01 -12.72 -9.94
C LEU A 308 -6.12 -14.14 -10.51
N GLY A 309 -5.86 -15.18 -9.72
CA GLY A 309 -5.88 -16.57 -10.21
C GLY A 309 -7.26 -17.14 -10.56
N ASN A 310 -8.32 -16.70 -9.90
CA ASN A 310 -9.70 -17.18 -10.08
C ASN A 310 -10.51 -16.33 -11.05
N VAL A 311 -10.18 -15.04 -11.26
CA VAL A 311 -10.97 -14.12 -12.09
C VAL A 311 -10.10 -13.33 -13.08
N GLY A 312 -8.99 -12.76 -12.60
CA GLY A 312 -7.98 -12.08 -13.42
C GLY A 312 -8.16 -10.56 -13.47
N ALA A 313 -7.11 -9.83 -13.06
CA ALA A 313 -7.09 -8.37 -13.01
C ALA A 313 -7.18 -7.72 -14.40
N GLY A 314 -6.72 -8.39 -15.47
CA GLY A 314 -6.92 -7.91 -16.85
C GLY A 314 -8.35 -8.15 -17.36
N VAL A 315 -9.00 -9.21 -16.90
CA VAL A 315 -10.42 -9.50 -17.20
C VAL A 315 -11.34 -8.50 -16.49
N THR A 316 -11.00 -8.12 -15.26
CA THR A 316 -11.78 -7.21 -14.39
C THR A 316 -11.39 -5.73 -14.48
N ALA A 317 -10.46 -5.36 -15.36
CA ALA A 317 -10.01 -3.98 -15.56
C ALA A 317 -11.13 -3.03 -16.01
N ASN A 318 -11.26 -1.90 -15.31
CA ASN A 318 -12.22 -0.83 -15.63
C ASN A 318 -11.72 0.04 -16.81
N ASN A 319 -12.64 0.69 -17.54
CA ASN A 319 -12.30 1.73 -18.51
C ASN A 319 -12.14 3.09 -17.78
N LEU A 320 -10.90 3.49 -17.54
CA LEU A 320 -10.55 4.68 -16.73
C LEU A 320 -10.78 6.02 -17.42
N ALA A 321 -11.36 6.03 -18.63
CA ALA A 321 -11.76 7.25 -19.33
C ALA A 321 -13.27 7.52 -19.28
N LEU A 322 -14.06 6.61 -18.71
CA LEU A 322 -15.48 6.83 -18.42
C LEU A 322 -15.71 7.50 -17.06
N GLY A 323 -14.80 7.33 -16.10
CA GLY A 323 -14.80 8.00 -14.80
C GLY A 323 -13.89 9.23 -14.75
N CYS A 324 -13.81 9.85 -13.57
CA CYS A 324 -12.85 10.90 -13.26
C CYS A 324 -11.63 10.34 -12.50
N ASP A 325 -11.23 9.12 -12.85
CA ASP A 325 -10.37 8.25 -12.04
C ASP A 325 -8.90 8.71 -12.00
N CYS A 326 -8.49 9.51 -12.98
CA CYS A 326 -7.16 10.07 -13.12
C CYS A 326 -7.23 11.56 -13.47
N LEU A 327 -6.53 12.41 -12.70
CA LEU A 327 -6.61 13.88 -12.80
C LEU A 327 -5.29 14.50 -13.27
N GLY A 328 -5.35 15.30 -14.35
CA GLY A 328 -4.21 15.97 -14.96
C GLY A 328 -4.20 15.82 -16.48
N VAL A 329 -3.02 15.84 -17.09
CA VAL A 329 -2.84 15.44 -18.50
C VAL A 329 -2.60 13.94 -18.56
N ILE A 330 -3.61 13.20 -19.01
CA ILE A 330 -3.62 11.73 -18.96
C ILE A 330 -3.32 11.13 -20.34
N LYS A 331 -2.43 10.15 -20.38
CA LYS A 331 -2.29 9.21 -21.50
C LYS A 331 -2.81 7.84 -21.06
N TYR A 332 -3.70 7.24 -21.84
CA TYR A 332 -4.18 5.89 -21.58
C TYR A 332 -3.46 4.84 -22.43
N LEU A 333 -3.38 3.63 -21.87
CA LEU A 333 -3.12 2.37 -22.57
C LEU A 333 -4.31 1.42 -22.34
N GLY A 334 -4.44 0.43 -23.20
CA GLY A 334 -5.41 -0.66 -23.09
C GLY A 334 -4.78 -1.99 -23.49
N GLY A 335 -5.59 -3.02 -23.62
CA GLY A 335 -5.15 -4.33 -24.11
C GLY A 335 -6.32 -5.18 -24.56
N HIS A 336 -6.10 -6.48 -24.78
CA HIS A 336 -7.14 -7.44 -25.11
C HIS A 336 -7.08 -8.65 -24.17
N VAL A 337 -8.24 -9.25 -23.92
CA VAL A 337 -8.39 -10.57 -23.30
C VAL A 337 -9.24 -11.45 -24.21
N VAL A 338 -9.30 -12.76 -23.95
CA VAL A 338 -10.17 -13.66 -24.72
C VAL A 338 -11.60 -13.68 -24.14
N GLY A 339 -12.60 -13.74 -25.02
CA GLY A 339 -13.98 -14.04 -24.67
C GLY A 339 -14.22 -15.54 -24.48
N ASN A 340 -15.36 -15.93 -23.90
CA ASN A 340 -15.73 -17.34 -23.71
C ASN A 340 -15.83 -18.11 -25.04
N ASP A 341 -16.26 -17.45 -26.11
CA ASP A 341 -16.34 -17.96 -27.48
C ASP A 341 -14.99 -17.95 -28.23
N GLY A 342 -13.94 -17.39 -27.63
CA GLY A 342 -12.63 -17.21 -28.26
C GLY A 342 -12.46 -15.93 -29.09
N ALA A 343 -13.39 -14.96 -29.04
CA ALA A 343 -13.19 -13.63 -29.63
C ALA A 343 -12.16 -12.79 -28.85
N ALA A 344 -11.59 -11.77 -29.48
CA ALA A 344 -10.80 -10.76 -28.78
C ALA A 344 -11.71 -9.70 -28.14
N VAL A 345 -11.63 -9.55 -26.82
CA VAL A 345 -12.39 -8.56 -26.04
C VAL A 345 -11.45 -7.42 -25.65
N GLU A 346 -11.72 -6.22 -26.16
CA GLU A 346 -10.94 -5.02 -25.84
C GLU A 346 -11.10 -4.63 -24.37
N LYS A 347 -10.01 -4.14 -23.78
CA LYS A 347 -9.94 -3.46 -22.49
C LYS A 347 -9.45 -2.02 -22.73
N PRO A 348 -10.32 -1.14 -23.27
CA PRO A 348 -9.97 0.24 -23.57
C PRO A 348 -9.67 1.00 -22.28
N ASN A 349 -8.63 1.83 -22.30
CA ASN A 349 -8.24 2.72 -21.21
C ASN A 349 -7.98 2.03 -19.85
N ALA A 350 -7.63 0.74 -19.85
CA ALA A 350 -7.40 -0.07 -18.65
C ALA A 350 -6.23 0.42 -17.76
N ILE A 351 -5.28 1.17 -18.31
CA ILE A 351 -4.17 1.79 -17.58
C ILE A 351 -4.14 3.29 -17.91
N CYS A 352 -4.11 4.14 -16.90
CA CYS A 352 -3.88 5.57 -17.05
C CYS A 352 -2.44 5.93 -16.64
N ILE A 353 -1.82 6.85 -17.37
CA ILE A 353 -0.46 7.34 -17.17
C ILE A 353 -0.54 8.87 -17.05
N HIS A 354 -0.07 9.43 -15.94
CA HIS A 354 -0.04 10.87 -15.74
C HIS A 354 1.01 11.28 -14.71
N GLU A 355 1.25 12.58 -14.58
CA GLU A 355 2.20 13.12 -13.62
C GLU A 355 1.52 13.81 -12.44
N VAL A 356 2.12 13.68 -11.25
CA VAL A 356 1.68 14.36 -10.02
C VAL A 356 2.83 15.12 -9.36
N ASP A 357 2.55 16.27 -8.76
CA ASP A 357 3.50 17.05 -7.96
C ASP A 357 3.28 16.72 -6.48
N GLN A 358 4.19 15.91 -5.91
CA GLN A 358 4.10 15.36 -4.56
C GLN A 358 4.93 16.18 -3.55
N GLY A 359 4.86 17.51 -3.63
CA GLY A 359 5.44 18.40 -2.63
C GLY A 359 6.94 18.65 -2.83
N ILE A 360 7.73 18.45 -1.78
CA ILE A 360 9.18 18.73 -1.75
C ILE A 360 9.96 17.43 -1.93
N GLN A 361 10.91 17.41 -2.87
CA GLN A 361 11.88 16.32 -3.02
C GLN A 361 13.03 16.48 -2.04
N TRP A 362 13.61 17.69 -1.99
CA TRP A 362 14.59 18.09 -0.98
C TRP A 362 14.59 19.62 -0.80
N LYS A 363 14.97 20.07 0.39
CA LYS A 363 15.16 21.49 0.72
C LYS A 363 16.33 21.63 1.68
N HIS A 364 17.13 22.68 1.51
CA HIS A 364 18.08 23.14 2.52
C HIS A 364 18.01 24.66 2.65
N THR A 365 18.24 25.17 3.86
CA THR A 365 18.43 26.60 4.13
C THR A 365 19.70 26.75 4.96
N ASN A 366 20.72 27.39 4.38
CA ASN A 366 21.99 27.60 5.05
C ASN A 366 21.87 28.83 5.96
N HIS A 367 21.64 28.61 7.26
CA HIS A 367 21.46 29.69 8.23
C HIS A 367 22.61 30.72 8.25
N ARG A 368 23.82 30.36 7.82
CA ARG A 368 24.99 31.26 7.78
C ARG A 368 24.93 32.27 6.63
N THR A 369 24.31 31.91 5.51
CA THR A 369 24.18 32.77 4.32
C THR A 369 22.73 33.15 4.04
N LYS A 370 21.78 32.72 4.89
CA LYS A 370 20.32 32.86 4.78
C LYS A 370 19.67 32.23 3.52
N ASN A 371 20.45 31.92 2.48
CA ASN A 371 20.01 31.29 1.23
C ASN A 371 19.29 29.96 1.44
N ALA A 372 18.21 29.75 0.67
CA ALA A 372 17.44 28.52 0.62
C ALA A 372 17.39 27.94 -0.80
N THR A 373 17.59 26.63 -0.91
CA THR A 373 17.46 25.86 -2.16
C THR A 373 16.40 24.79 -1.97
N VAL A 374 15.50 24.62 -2.94
CA VAL A 374 14.41 23.65 -2.88
C VAL A 374 14.13 23.06 -4.26
N VAL A 375 13.89 21.76 -4.30
CA VAL A 375 13.40 21.01 -5.47
C VAL A 375 12.07 20.36 -5.11
N ARG A 376 11.11 20.41 -6.04
CA ARG A 376 9.80 19.76 -5.88
C ARG A 376 9.85 18.30 -6.36
N LYS A 377 9.03 17.44 -5.75
CA LYS A 377 8.92 16.04 -6.14
C LYS A 377 7.93 15.88 -7.28
N ARG A 378 8.39 15.59 -8.49
CA ARG A 378 7.53 15.09 -9.57
C ARG A 378 7.51 13.55 -9.52
N GLN A 379 6.34 12.97 -9.73
CA GLN A 379 6.17 11.53 -9.91
C GLN A 379 5.36 11.22 -11.16
N LEU A 380 5.71 10.12 -11.83
CA LEU A 380 4.92 9.51 -12.88
C LEU A 380 4.10 8.37 -12.28
N VAL A 381 2.77 8.45 -12.41
CA VAL A 381 1.82 7.46 -11.93
C VAL A 381 1.34 6.63 -13.12
N LEU A 382 1.42 5.30 -12.99
CA LEU A 382 0.72 4.35 -13.85
C LEU A 382 -0.30 3.62 -12.98
N GLN A 383 -1.58 3.83 -13.23
CA GLN A 383 -2.69 3.33 -12.41
C GLN A 383 -3.62 2.44 -13.23
N GLN A 384 -3.97 1.28 -12.67
CA GLN A 384 -5.07 0.42 -13.09
C GLN A 384 -6.12 0.39 -11.97
N ILE A 385 -7.39 0.24 -12.33
CA ILE A 385 -8.47 -0.13 -11.39
C ILE A 385 -9.09 -1.45 -11.88
N ILE A 386 -9.46 -2.32 -10.93
CA ILE A 386 -10.25 -3.53 -11.19
C ILE A 386 -11.48 -3.57 -10.28
N THR A 387 -12.60 -4.07 -10.81
CA THR A 387 -13.82 -4.40 -10.03
C THR A 387 -13.98 -5.91 -9.94
N VAL A 388 -13.89 -6.46 -8.72
CA VAL A 388 -14.05 -7.90 -8.44
C VAL A 388 -15.28 -8.09 -7.54
N ALA A 389 -16.41 -8.42 -8.17
CA ALA A 389 -17.74 -8.49 -7.56
C ALA A 389 -18.10 -7.21 -6.78
N ASN A 390 -17.88 -7.21 -5.46
CA ASN A 390 -18.18 -6.09 -4.56
C ASN A 390 -17.00 -5.11 -4.34
N TYR A 391 -15.76 -5.50 -4.63
CA TYR A 391 -14.57 -4.67 -4.35
C TYR A 391 -14.03 -3.95 -5.58
N GLU A 392 -13.60 -2.71 -5.36
CA GLU A 392 -12.71 -1.98 -6.26
C GLU A 392 -11.30 -1.97 -5.69
N TYR A 393 -10.31 -2.34 -6.52
CA TYR A 393 -8.90 -2.20 -6.18
C TYR A 393 -8.18 -1.29 -7.16
N ILE A 394 -7.46 -0.31 -6.62
CA ILE A 394 -6.62 0.63 -7.37
C ILE A 394 -5.16 0.18 -7.19
N PHE A 395 -4.50 -0.15 -8.30
CA PHE A 395 -3.11 -0.59 -8.32
C PHE A 395 -2.26 0.41 -9.10
N ALA A 396 -1.29 1.04 -8.43
CA ALA A 396 -0.45 2.06 -9.04
C ALA A 396 1.04 1.78 -8.88
N TRP A 397 1.77 1.82 -10.00
CA TRP A 397 3.23 1.92 -10.05
C TRP A 397 3.62 3.40 -10.17
N ILE A 398 4.32 3.91 -9.17
CA ILE A 398 4.65 5.33 -9.05
C ILE A 398 6.17 5.51 -9.06
N PHE A 399 6.69 6.16 -10.10
CA PHE A 399 8.11 6.43 -10.30
C PHE A 399 8.43 7.86 -9.87
N ASP A 400 9.56 8.10 -9.18
CA ASP A 400 9.99 9.46 -8.83
C ASP A 400 11.42 9.81 -9.27
N GLN A 401 11.69 11.11 -9.43
CA GLN A 401 12.94 11.64 -9.98
C GLN A 401 14.22 11.17 -9.25
N SER A 402 14.12 10.63 -8.03
CA SER A 402 15.27 10.06 -7.30
C SER A 402 15.63 8.62 -7.66
N GLY A 403 14.88 7.99 -8.58
CA GLY A 403 15.04 6.60 -8.96
C GLY A 403 14.24 5.63 -8.08
N GLU A 404 13.40 6.15 -7.19
CA GLU A 404 12.51 5.34 -6.36
C GLU A 404 11.25 4.94 -7.15
N ILE A 405 10.82 3.69 -6.94
CA ILE A 405 9.60 3.11 -7.48
C ILE A 405 8.73 2.67 -6.30
N THR A 406 7.49 3.13 -6.25
CA THR A 406 6.50 2.71 -5.24
C THR A 406 5.44 1.84 -5.92
N PHE A 407 5.04 0.74 -5.29
CA PHE A 407 3.80 0.07 -5.59
C PHE A 407 2.78 0.45 -4.52
N GLU A 408 1.66 1.01 -4.96
CA GLU A 408 0.54 1.44 -4.11
C GLU A 408 -0.69 0.59 -4.41
N THR A 409 -1.30 0.06 -3.36
CA THR A 409 -2.62 -0.57 -3.39
C THR A 409 -3.62 0.34 -2.68
N ARG A 410 -4.78 0.59 -3.27
CA ARG A 410 -5.95 1.09 -2.54
C ARG A 410 -7.09 0.10 -2.66
N ALA A 411 -7.71 -0.28 -1.56
CA ALA A 411 -8.97 -1.03 -1.56
C ALA A 411 -10.13 -0.11 -1.25
N THR A 412 -11.22 -0.24 -1.99
CA THR A 412 -12.44 0.57 -1.91
C THR A 412 -13.61 -0.26 -2.43
N GLY A 413 -14.78 0.33 -2.63
CA GLY A 413 -15.98 -0.39 -3.06
C GLY A 413 -16.83 -0.84 -1.88
N ILE A 414 -17.62 -1.89 -2.05
CA ILE A 414 -18.66 -2.31 -1.11
C ILE A 414 -18.17 -3.51 -0.30
N LEU A 415 -18.58 -3.63 0.97
CA LEU A 415 -18.27 -4.81 1.79
C LEU A 415 -19.02 -6.05 1.29
N SER A 416 -18.38 -7.22 1.28
CA SER A 416 -19.13 -8.48 1.09
C SER A 416 -19.88 -8.83 2.39
N THR A 417 -21.19 -8.60 2.40
CA THR A 417 -22.03 -8.70 3.60
C THR A 417 -22.64 -10.10 3.78
N GLN A 418 -23.14 -10.35 4.98
CA GLN A 418 -23.84 -11.55 5.42
C GLN A 418 -25.04 -11.16 6.31
N PRO A 419 -26.09 -11.97 6.37
CA PRO A 419 -27.26 -11.70 7.19
C PRO A 419 -26.95 -11.89 8.69
N ILE A 420 -27.47 -11.01 9.54
CA ILE A 420 -27.37 -11.11 11.01
C ILE A 420 -28.70 -10.76 11.69
N ASP A 421 -29.01 -11.31 12.87
CA ASP A 421 -30.18 -10.90 13.65
C ASP A 421 -29.97 -9.55 14.36
N ALA A 422 -31.06 -8.84 14.66
CA ALA A 422 -31.03 -7.45 15.14
C ALA A 422 -30.14 -7.25 16.38
N ASP A 423 -30.29 -8.12 17.39
CA ASP A 423 -29.55 -8.10 18.66
C ASP A 423 -28.26 -8.96 18.63
N ALA A 424 -27.96 -9.64 17.53
CA ALA A 424 -26.81 -10.54 17.47
C ALA A 424 -25.49 -9.78 17.29
N LYS A 425 -24.49 -10.15 18.10
CA LYS A 425 -23.13 -9.61 18.02
C LYS A 425 -22.12 -10.75 17.99
N VAL A 426 -21.33 -10.82 16.93
CA VAL A 426 -20.32 -11.86 16.70
C VAL A 426 -18.89 -11.30 16.90
N PRO A 427 -17.91 -12.14 17.32
CA PRO A 427 -16.51 -11.73 17.45
C PRO A 427 -15.69 -11.88 16.15
N TRP A 428 -16.33 -12.21 15.02
CA TRP A 428 -15.71 -12.45 13.70
C TRP A 428 -16.30 -11.57 12.58
N GLY A 429 -17.03 -10.49 12.94
CA GLY A 429 -17.67 -9.59 11.97
C GLY A 429 -18.34 -8.40 12.63
N THR A 430 -18.50 -7.32 11.87
CA THR A 430 -19.13 -6.08 12.35
C THR A 430 -20.54 -5.95 11.77
N ARG A 431 -21.54 -5.72 12.63
CA ARG A 431 -22.89 -5.32 12.22
C ARG A 431 -22.86 -3.87 11.72
N VAL A 432 -22.66 -3.70 10.40
CA VAL A 432 -22.52 -2.39 9.72
C VAL A 432 -23.88 -1.72 9.44
N GLY A 433 -24.95 -2.50 9.35
CA GLY A 433 -26.32 -2.02 9.17
C GLY A 433 -27.31 -2.84 9.97
N ASP A 434 -28.59 -2.46 9.96
CA ASP A 434 -29.63 -3.31 10.53
C ASP A 434 -29.87 -4.55 9.67
N GLY A 435 -29.81 -5.74 10.27
CA GLY A 435 -29.80 -7.03 9.57
C GLY A 435 -28.52 -7.36 8.78
N VAL A 436 -27.54 -6.45 8.71
CA VAL A 436 -26.35 -6.55 7.84
C VAL A 436 -25.06 -6.63 8.66
N MET A 437 -24.28 -7.68 8.45
CA MET A 437 -22.94 -7.88 9.03
C MET A 437 -21.88 -8.07 7.94
N ALA A 438 -20.75 -7.39 8.06
CA ALA A 438 -19.58 -7.61 7.24
C ALA A 438 -18.56 -8.43 8.05
N PRO A 439 -18.20 -9.67 7.62
CA PRO A 439 -17.25 -10.48 8.35
C PRO A 439 -15.85 -9.86 8.34
N TYR A 440 -15.05 -10.16 9.35
CA TYR A 440 -13.61 -9.85 9.33
C TYR A 440 -12.94 -10.65 8.21
N HIS A 441 -11.98 -10.06 7.54
CA HIS A 441 -11.23 -10.70 6.46
C HIS A 441 -9.83 -10.07 6.35
N GLN A 442 -8.98 -10.65 5.49
CA GLN A 442 -7.69 -10.04 5.13
C GLN A 442 -7.69 -9.78 3.62
N HIS A 443 -6.98 -8.76 3.16
CA HIS A 443 -6.55 -8.66 1.76
C HIS A 443 -5.04 -8.87 1.75
N ILE A 444 -4.57 -9.97 1.15
CA ILE A 444 -3.15 -10.36 1.16
C ILE A 444 -2.64 -10.41 -0.29
N PHE A 445 -1.75 -9.48 -0.61
CA PHE A 445 -1.16 -9.25 -1.92
C PHE A 445 0.22 -9.91 -2.00
N ASN A 446 0.63 -10.34 -3.19
CA ASN A 446 2.03 -10.67 -3.48
C ASN A 446 2.54 -9.92 -4.71
N VAL A 447 3.66 -9.23 -4.55
CA VAL A 447 4.35 -8.50 -5.62
C VAL A 447 5.60 -9.28 -6.05
N ARG A 448 5.65 -9.67 -7.33
CA ARG A 448 6.81 -10.32 -7.96
C ARG A 448 7.80 -9.24 -8.39
N ILE A 449 8.93 -9.16 -7.69
CA ILE A 449 10.02 -8.23 -7.93
C ILE A 449 11.15 -9.02 -8.59
N ASP A 450 11.33 -8.82 -9.89
CA ASP A 450 12.35 -9.52 -10.68
C ASP A 450 13.51 -8.57 -10.99
N PRO A 451 14.57 -8.52 -10.17
CA PRO A 451 15.64 -7.54 -10.30
C PRO A 451 16.60 -7.80 -11.48
N ALA A 452 17.24 -6.71 -11.89
CA ALA A 452 18.34 -6.71 -12.86
C ALA A 452 19.35 -5.61 -12.48
N VAL A 453 19.67 -5.47 -11.19
CA VAL A 453 20.41 -4.33 -10.66
C VAL A 453 21.83 -4.29 -11.24
N GLY A 454 22.06 -3.45 -12.25
CA GLY A 454 23.31 -3.44 -13.02
C GLY A 454 23.58 -4.73 -13.82
N GLY A 455 22.59 -5.61 -13.99
CA GLY A 455 22.73 -6.95 -14.58
C GLY A 455 21.97 -8.01 -13.76
N PRO A 456 21.79 -9.24 -14.31
CA PRO A 456 20.95 -10.27 -13.69
C PRO A 456 21.56 -10.87 -12.41
N ASN A 457 22.89 -11.01 -12.33
CA ASN A 457 23.59 -11.64 -11.21
C ASN A 457 23.44 -10.79 -9.93
N ASN A 458 22.47 -11.13 -9.09
CA ASN A 458 22.08 -10.37 -7.91
C ASN A 458 22.06 -11.28 -6.67
N SER A 459 21.93 -10.68 -5.48
CA SER A 459 21.76 -11.38 -4.20
C SER A 459 20.73 -10.65 -3.35
N PHE A 460 19.88 -11.40 -2.63
CA PHE A 460 19.05 -10.83 -1.58
C PHE A 460 19.78 -10.85 -0.24
N VAL A 461 19.78 -9.71 0.45
CA VAL A 461 20.50 -9.48 1.70
C VAL A 461 19.56 -8.75 2.64
N TYR A 462 19.55 -9.11 3.92
CA TYR A 462 18.97 -8.25 4.96
C TYR A 462 20.06 -7.72 5.90
N SER A 463 19.77 -6.57 6.52
CA SER A 463 20.69 -5.80 7.33
C SER A 463 19.99 -5.39 8.62
N ASP A 464 20.51 -5.87 9.75
CA ASP A 464 19.96 -5.65 11.09
C ASP A 464 20.84 -4.66 11.87
N SER A 465 20.22 -3.77 12.64
CA SER A 465 20.94 -2.74 13.41
C SER A 465 21.23 -3.25 14.82
N VAL A 466 22.48 -3.62 15.09
CA VAL A 466 22.90 -4.22 16.37
C VAL A 466 23.76 -3.24 17.16
N ARG A 467 23.60 -3.22 18.49
CA ARG A 467 24.44 -2.42 19.39
C ARG A 467 25.88 -2.95 19.35
N MET A 468 26.85 -2.05 19.49
CA MET A 468 28.21 -2.45 19.83
C MET A 468 28.28 -2.77 21.32
N ASP A 469 29.11 -3.73 21.70
CA ASP A 469 29.42 -3.99 23.10
C ASP A 469 30.11 -2.78 23.75
N TRP A 470 30.05 -2.69 25.08
CA TRP A 470 30.84 -1.73 25.84
C TRP A 470 32.34 -2.06 25.72
N ASP A 471 33.14 -1.06 25.38
CA ASP A 471 34.58 -1.18 25.19
C ASP A 471 35.27 0.12 25.65
N GLU A 472 36.33 0.03 26.45
CA GLU A 472 36.93 1.20 27.12
C GLU A 472 37.71 2.14 26.18
N GLU A 473 38.03 1.72 24.95
CA GLU A 473 38.77 2.52 23.96
C GLU A 473 37.85 2.96 22.80
N LEU A 474 37.11 2.02 22.21
CA LEU A 474 36.32 2.22 21.00
C LEU A 474 34.87 2.64 21.25
N ASN A 475 34.26 2.20 22.35
CA ASN A 475 32.86 2.51 22.70
C ASN A 475 32.67 2.87 24.19
N PRO A 476 33.47 3.78 24.78
CA PRO A 476 33.50 4.02 26.23
C PRO A 476 32.25 4.67 26.81
N LEU A 477 31.25 4.97 25.98
CA LEU A 477 29.95 5.53 26.35
C LEU A 477 28.78 4.58 26.03
N GLY A 478 29.04 3.41 25.42
CA GLY A 478 28.02 2.44 25.04
C GLY A 478 27.04 2.90 23.95
N THR A 479 27.33 3.99 23.25
CA THR A 479 26.44 4.61 22.25
C THR A 479 26.59 4.03 20.84
N GLY A 480 27.65 3.26 20.58
CA GLY A 480 27.94 2.68 19.27
C GLY A 480 26.92 1.62 18.82
N TYR A 481 26.68 1.57 17.52
CA TYR A 481 25.93 0.51 16.86
C TYR A 481 26.51 0.25 15.47
N VAL A 482 26.31 -0.95 14.94
CA VAL A 482 26.75 -1.38 13.60
C VAL A 482 25.62 -2.12 12.89
N THR A 483 25.73 -2.25 11.57
CA THR A 483 24.81 -3.09 10.78
C THR A 483 25.40 -4.48 10.59
N LYS A 484 24.68 -5.52 11.00
CA LYS A 484 25.00 -6.91 10.66
C LYS A 484 24.25 -7.30 9.38
N GLU A 485 24.96 -7.62 8.32
CA GLU A 485 24.35 -8.10 7.07
C GLU A 485 24.29 -9.63 7.02
N THR A 486 23.21 -10.16 6.43
CA THR A 486 23.01 -11.60 6.20
C THR A 486 22.49 -11.81 4.78
N THR A 487 23.28 -12.51 3.97
CA THR A 487 22.92 -12.91 2.60
C THR A 487 22.04 -14.16 2.63
N ILE A 488 20.99 -14.19 1.82
CA ILE A 488 20.19 -15.41 1.62
C ILE A 488 20.95 -16.34 0.67
N HIS A 489 21.30 -17.53 1.13
CA HIS A 489 22.17 -18.44 0.38
C HIS A 489 21.42 -19.37 -0.59
N ARG A 490 20.19 -19.76 -0.27
CA ARG A 490 19.35 -20.65 -1.08
C ARG A 490 17.89 -20.17 -1.07
N ALA A 491 17.14 -20.55 -2.08
CA ALA A 491 15.74 -20.19 -2.27
C ALA A 491 14.91 -20.54 -1.02
N SER A 492 14.21 -19.56 -0.45
CA SER A 492 13.58 -19.67 0.88
C SER A 492 12.66 -18.49 1.18
N SER A 493 11.81 -18.67 2.20
CA SER A 493 11.13 -17.56 2.87
C SER A 493 12.08 -16.80 3.82
N VAL A 494 11.83 -15.50 3.99
CA VAL A 494 12.61 -14.60 4.85
C VAL A 494 11.65 -13.83 5.75
N GLN A 495 11.87 -13.92 7.06
CA GLN A 495 11.05 -13.22 8.06
C GLN A 495 11.58 -11.80 8.31
N ASP A 496 10.68 -10.86 8.58
CA ASP A 496 11.03 -9.48 8.98
C ASP A 496 11.28 -9.38 10.50
N SER A 497 11.99 -8.33 10.93
CA SER A 497 12.15 -7.98 12.33
C SER A 497 12.05 -6.47 12.54
N VAL A 498 10.95 -6.04 13.16
CA VAL A 498 10.77 -4.66 13.62
C VAL A 498 11.74 -4.31 14.74
N ALA A 499 12.03 -5.28 15.63
CA ALA A 499 12.87 -5.09 16.80
C ALA A 499 14.35 -4.82 16.43
N ASP A 500 14.85 -5.50 15.39
CA ASP A 500 16.23 -5.33 14.90
C ASP A 500 16.34 -4.21 13.83
N GLY A 501 15.23 -3.52 13.54
CA GLY A 501 15.16 -2.46 12.54
C GLY A 501 15.44 -2.95 11.11
N ARG A 502 15.11 -4.21 10.80
CA ARG A 502 15.58 -4.94 9.61
C ARG A 502 15.36 -4.17 8.30
N VAL A 503 16.38 -4.19 7.45
CA VAL A 503 16.39 -3.56 6.12
C VAL A 503 16.72 -4.59 5.05
N PHE A 504 15.79 -4.81 4.13
CA PHE A 504 15.98 -5.68 2.96
C PHE A 504 16.66 -4.95 1.81
N LYS A 505 17.57 -5.64 1.11
CA LYS A 505 18.37 -5.12 0.00
C LYS A 505 18.48 -6.18 -1.09
N ILE A 506 18.33 -5.76 -2.34
CA ILE A 506 18.77 -6.49 -3.53
C ILE A 506 20.08 -5.85 -3.95
N VAL A 507 21.16 -6.63 -4.08
CA VAL A 507 22.50 -6.11 -4.40
C VAL A 507 23.17 -6.88 -5.54
N ASN A 508 24.05 -6.22 -6.29
CA ASN A 508 24.92 -6.84 -7.28
C ASN A 508 26.37 -6.84 -6.77
N PRO A 509 26.88 -7.97 -6.25
CA PRO A 509 28.18 -8.03 -5.59
C PRO A 509 29.37 -7.86 -6.56
N ASN A 510 29.14 -7.90 -7.87
CA ASN A 510 30.19 -7.73 -8.89
C ASN A 510 30.48 -6.25 -9.20
N ILE A 511 29.65 -5.31 -8.72
CA ILE A 511 29.74 -3.89 -9.03
C ILE A 511 29.79 -3.09 -7.73
N GLU A 512 31.00 -2.67 -7.34
CA GLU A 512 31.24 -1.76 -6.22
C GLU A 512 30.78 -0.33 -6.57
N ASN A 513 30.08 0.33 -5.66
CA ASN A 513 29.90 1.78 -5.69
C ASN A 513 31.21 2.46 -5.25
N PRO A 514 31.83 3.32 -6.07
CA PRO A 514 33.17 3.84 -5.83
C PRO A 514 33.27 4.77 -4.63
N VAL A 515 32.16 5.28 -4.10
CA VAL A 515 32.09 6.19 -2.95
C VAL A 515 31.89 5.41 -1.64
N SER A 516 30.92 4.50 -1.60
CA SER A 516 30.55 3.77 -0.37
C SER A 516 31.38 2.51 -0.10
N LYS A 517 32.10 1.99 -1.09
CA LYS A 517 32.85 0.71 -0.99
C LYS A 517 31.99 -0.50 -0.64
N THR A 518 30.72 -0.46 -1.04
CA THR A 518 29.79 -1.58 -1.00
C THR A 518 29.32 -1.94 -2.42
N PRO A 519 28.74 -3.13 -2.63
CA PRO A 519 27.90 -3.41 -3.78
C PRO A 519 26.85 -2.32 -4.06
N ILE A 520 26.52 -2.10 -5.33
CA ILE A 520 25.31 -1.35 -5.72
C ILE A 520 24.05 -2.17 -5.39
N GLY A 521 22.92 -1.52 -5.15
CA GLY A 521 21.67 -2.19 -4.82
C GLY A 521 20.40 -1.34 -4.94
N TYR A 522 19.28 -1.96 -4.59
CA TYR A 522 18.03 -1.31 -4.23
C TYR A 522 17.59 -1.81 -2.84
N LYS A 523 17.18 -0.90 -1.97
CA LYS A 523 16.50 -1.22 -0.72
C LYS A 523 15.03 -1.55 -1.02
N VAL A 524 14.55 -2.66 -0.49
CA VAL A 524 13.10 -2.94 -0.43
C VAL A 524 12.59 -2.42 0.90
N VAL A 525 11.58 -1.54 0.85
CA VAL A 525 10.84 -1.02 1.99
C VAL A 525 9.48 -1.72 2.01
N PRO A 526 9.29 -2.75 2.85
CA PRO A 526 8.08 -3.55 2.86
C PRO A 526 6.93 -2.85 3.59
N ILE A 527 5.71 -3.24 3.23
CA ILE A 527 4.54 -3.05 4.09
C ILE A 527 4.64 -4.09 5.21
N ARG A 528 4.80 -3.60 6.45
CA ARG A 528 4.91 -4.46 7.63
C ARG A 528 3.52 -4.83 8.15
N SER A 529 3.08 -6.02 7.79
CA SER A 529 1.72 -6.50 8.02
C SER A 529 1.68 -7.82 8.77
N GLN A 530 0.51 -8.17 9.32
CA GLN A 530 0.28 -9.53 9.79
C GLN A 530 0.15 -10.47 8.58
N MET A 531 0.71 -11.67 8.72
CA MET A 531 0.55 -12.77 7.75
C MET A 531 -0.81 -13.44 7.91
N LEU A 532 -1.04 -14.56 7.21
CA LEU A 532 -2.32 -15.27 7.22
C LEU A 532 -2.79 -15.66 8.64
N LEU A 533 -4.03 -15.32 8.98
CA LEU A 533 -4.69 -15.68 10.24
C LEU A 533 -5.31 -17.08 10.24
N ALA A 534 -5.60 -17.64 9.07
CA ALA A 534 -6.12 -19.00 8.93
C ALA A 534 -5.10 -20.05 9.43
N GLN A 535 -5.56 -20.97 10.27
CA GLN A 535 -4.70 -21.91 10.99
C GLN A 535 -3.85 -22.79 10.06
N PRO A 536 -2.60 -23.12 10.44
CA PRO A 536 -1.78 -24.10 9.73
C PRO A 536 -2.53 -25.41 9.48
N GLY A 537 -2.41 -25.95 8.27
CA GLY A 537 -3.13 -27.15 7.83
C GLY A 537 -4.59 -26.94 7.40
N SER A 538 -5.17 -25.74 7.58
CA SER A 538 -6.48 -25.37 6.99
C SER A 538 -6.42 -25.22 5.47
N TRP A 539 -7.57 -25.28 4.79
CA TRP A 539 -7.63 -25.14 3.33
C TRP A 539 -7.13 -23.80 2.80
N HIS A 540 -7.43 -22.69 3.48
CA HIS A 540 -6.87 -21.38 3.13
C HIS A 540 -5.34 -21.39 3.23
N TRP A 541 -4.80 -21.90 4.34
CA TRP A 541 -3.35 -21.98 4.55
C TRP A 541 -2.63 -22.87 3.53
N ARG A 542 -3.20 -24.04 3.18
CA ARG A 542 -2.62 -24.93 2.16
C ARG A 542 -2.53 -24.29 0.77
N ARG A 543 -3.55 -23.52 0.38
CA ARG A 543 -3.66 -22.90 -0.96
C ARG A 543 -2.84 -21.63 -1.11
N SER A 544 -2.69 -20.86 -0.03
CA SER A 544 -2.03 -19.56 -0.03
C SER A 544 -0.63 -19.61 0.58
N GLU A 545 0.19 -20.58 0.13
CA GLU A 545 1.57 -20.84 0.61
C GLU A 545 2.40 -19.56 0.79
N PHE A 546 2.27 -18.61 -0.14
CA PHE A 546 2.97 -17.33 -0.15
C PHE A 546 2.69 -16.44 1.08
N CYS A 547 1.58 -16.69 1.79
CA CYS A 547 1.14 -15.96 2.98
C CYS A 547 1.80 -16.45 4.29
N GLU A 548 2.72 -17.42 4.26
CA GLU A 548 3.48 -17.85 5.44
C GLU A 548 4.66 -16.92 5.81
N ALA A 549 5.07 -16.02 4.91
CA ALA A 549 6.19 -15.11 5.13
C ALA A 549 6.07 -13.80 4.33
N PRO A 550 6.57 -12.67 4.85
CA PRO A 550 6.47 -11.36 4.19
C PRO A 550 7.43 -11.20 2.99
N MET A 551 8.46 -12.04 2.90
CA MET A 551 9.43 -12.07 1.82
C MET A 551 9.75 -13.52 1.43
N TRP A 552 9.92 -13.76 0.14
CA TRP A 552 10.51 -14.98 -0.39
C TRP A 552 11.57 -14.65 -1.43
N VAL A 553 12.54 -15.54 -1.60
CA VAL A 553 13.55 -15.47 -2.67
C VAL A 553 13.58 -16.79 -3.40
N THR A 554 13.51 -16.75 -4.72
CA THR A 554 13.71 -17.91 -5.60
C THR A 554 14.84 -17.63 -6.59
N ARG A 555 15.38 -18.68 -7.21
CA ARG A 555 16.09 -18.53 -8.48
C ARG A 555 15.08 -18.11 -9.55
N TYR A 556 15.49 -17.36 -10.55
CA TYR A 556 14.68 -17.15 -11.75
C TYR A 556 14.49 -18.49 -12.49
N GLN A 557 13.25 -18.81 -12.83
CA GLN A 557 12.88 -19.84 -13.79
C GLN A 557 11.76 -19.26 -14.68
N ASP A 558 11.81 -19.53 -15.99
CA ASP A 558 10.74 -19.11 -16.91
C ASP A 558 9.39 -19.68 -16.42
N ARG A 559 8.31 -18.92 -16.59
CA ARG A 559 6.93 -19.25 -16.18
C ARG A 559 6.67 -19.46 -14.68
N GLN A 560 7.66 -19.39 -13.80
CA GLN A 560 7.39 -19.17 -12.36
C GLN A 560 6.92 -17.73 -12.14
N LEU A 561 5.60 -17.53 -12.29
CA LEU A 561 4.94 -16.22 -12.29
C LEU A 561 3.93 -16.01 -11.14
N PHE A 562 3.34 -17.07 -10.58
CA PHE A 562 2.22 -16.96 -9.62
C PHE A 562 2.46 -17.81 -8.35
N PRO A 563 2.60 -17.21 -7.14
CA PRO A 563 3.13 -17.90 -5.96
C PRO A 563 2.11 -18.78 -5.23
N ALA A 564 0.84 -18.75 -5.67
CA ALA A 564 -0.19 -19.73 -5.31
C ALA A 564 -0.35 -20.86 -6.36
N GLY A 565 0.47 -20.85 -7.42
CA GLY A 565 0.40 -21.75 -8.57
C GLY A 565 -0.50 -21.25 -9.69
N ASP A 566 -0.43 -21.94 -10.83
CA ASP A 566 -1.16 -21.59 -12.06
C ASP A 566 -2.69 -21.68 -11.90
N TYR A 567 -3.19 -22.58 -11.04
CA TYR A 567 -4.62 -22.86 -10.87
C TYR A 567 -4.99 -22.79 -9.39
N THR A 568 -5.73 -21.76 -9.01
CA THR A 568 -6.13 -21.48 -7.62
C THR A 568 -7.57 -21.88 -7.31
N ASN A 569 -8.45 -21.90 -8.32
CA ASN A 569 -9.88 -22.20 -8.17
C ASN A 569 -10.06 -23.64 -7.70
N GLN A 570 -10.80 -23.86 -6.61
CA GLN A 570 -10.95 -25.16 -5.93
C GLN A 570 -9.65 -25.93 -5.57
N SER A 571 -8.47 -25.32 -5.74
CA SER A 571 -7.16 -25.96 -5.54
C SER A 571 -6.98 -26.54 -4.15
N LEU A 572 -6.23 -27.64 -4.03
CA LEU A 572 -5.85 -28.26 -2.75
C LEU A 572 -4.56 -27.66 -2.16
N GLY A 573 -3.86 -26.80 -2.91
CA GLY A 573 -2.51 -26.30 -2.59
C GLY A 573 -1.40 -27.25 -3.03
N GLY A 574 -0.15 -26.94 -2.68
CA GLY A 574 1.03 -27.76 -3.02
C GLY A 574 1.68 -27.45 -4.37
N THR A 575 1.23 -26.40 -5.06
CA THR A 575 1.75 -25.95 -6.37
C THR A 575 2.44 -24.59 -6.32
N GLY A 576 2.49 -23.94 -5.16
CA GLY A 576 2.97 -22.58 -4.98
C GLY A 576 4.45 -22.45 -4.62
N ILE A 577 4.80 -21.25 -4.14
CA ILE A 577 6.18 -20.83 -3.87
C ILE A 577 6.87 -21.64 -2.76
N LYS A 578 6.12 -22.27 -1.85
CA LYS A 578 6.69 -23.14 -0.82
C LYS A 578 7.05 -24.50 -1.41
N SER A 579 6.26 -25.04 -2.33
CA SER A 579 6.65 -26.23 -3.08
C SER A 579 7.92 -26.01 -3.91
N TRP A 580 8.09 -24.84 -4.55
CA TRP A 580 9.30 -24.51 -5.32
C TRP A 580 10.56 -24.36 -4.43
N THR A 581 10.42 -24.15 -3.12
CA THR A 581 11.53 -23.88 -2.19
C THR A 581 11.76 -24.99 -1.15
N THR A 582 10.86 -25.94 -0.98
CA THR A 582 10.98 -27.00 0.04
C THR A 582 11.91 -28.14 -0.40
N HIS A 583 11.91 -28.51 -1.68
CA HIS A 583 12.63 -29.68 -2.17
C HIS A 583 13.94 -29.29 -2.89
N ASN A 584 15.07 -29.42 -2.19
CA ASN A 584 16.41 -29.05 -2.69
C ASN A 584 16.46 -27.61 -3.28
N PRO A 585 16.14 -26.58 -2.48
CA PRO A 585 16.05 -25.19 -2.95
C PRO A 585 17.29 -24.72 -3.71
N ASP A 586 17.11 -24.00 -4.81
CA ASP A 586 18.22 -23.49 -5.64
C ASP A 586 19.17 -22.54 -4.88
N PRO A 587 20.45 -22.42 -5.29
CA PRO A 587 21.32 -21.33 -4.83
C PRO A 587 20.84 -19.97 -5.37
N VAL A 588 20.94 -18.91 -4.56
CA VAL A 588 20.46 -17.54 -4.89
C VAL A 588 21.46 -16.43 -4.55
N VAL A 589 22.76 -16.76 -4.50
CA VAL A 589 23.85 -15.78 -4.28
C VAL A 589 24.57 -15.51 -5.59
N ASN A 590 24.55 -14.24 -6.01
CA ASN A 590 25.15 -13.77 -7.26
C ASN A 590 24.59 -14.47 -8.51
N GLU A 591 23.30 -14.80 -8.45
CA GLU A 591 22.55 -15.60 -9.42
C GLU A 591 21.43 -14.75 -10.02
N ASP A 592 20.74 -15.29 -11.02
CA ASP A 592 19.46 -14.73 -11.46
C ASP A 592 18.36 -15.11 -10.44
N ILE A 593 17.73 -14.12 -9.81
CA ILE A 593 16.84 -14.30 -8.65
C ILE A 593 15.54 -13.54 -8.81
N VAL A 594 14.48 -14.00 -8.14
CA VAL A 594 13.21 -13.29 -8.01
C VAL A 594 12.90 -13.12 -6.52
N VAL A 595 12.49 -11.92 -6.13
CA VAL A 595 12.04 -11.58 -4.77
C VAL A 595 10.53 -11.41 -4.78
N TRP A 596 9.85 -12.00 -3.82
CA TRP A 596 8.39 -11.98 -3.75
C TRP A 596 7.98 -11.35 -2.42
N HIS A 597 7.43 -10.14 -2.45
CA HIS A 597 6.96 -9.47 -1.24
C HIS A 597 5.49 -9.77 -1.01
N THR A 598 5.18 -10.49 0.07
CA THR A 598 3.82 -10.66 0.56
C THR A 598 3.51 -9.60 1.61
N PHE A 599 2.35 -8.94 1.49
CA PHE A 599 1.83 -8.04 2.51
C PHE A 599 0.30 -8.07 2.52
N GLY A 600 -0.31 -7.46 3.52
CA GLY A 600 -1.75 -7.28 3.55
C GLY A 600 -2.22 -6.32 4.63
N PHE A 601 -3.53 -6.19 4.76
CA PHE A 601 -4.17 -5.56 5.92
C PHE A 601 -5.31 -6.44 6.43
N ASN A 602 -5.53 -6.39 7.74
CA ASN A 602 -6.62 -7.10 8.40
C ASN A 602 -7.84 -6.18 8.39
N HIS A 603 -8.78 -6.38 7.47
CA HIS A 603 -10.00 -5.60 7.45
C HIS A 603 -10.92 -6.09 8.58
N ILE A 604 -11.00 -5.29 9.63
CA ILE A 604 -12.03 -5.33 10.66
C ILE A 604 -13.02 -4.23 10.26
N PRO A 605 -14.12 -4.53 9.53
CA PRO A 605 -14.95 -3.48 8.96
C PRO A 605 -15.61 -2.64 10.04
N ARG A 606 -15.86 -1.37 9.74
CA ARG A 606 -16.55 -0.41 10.62
C ARG A 606 -17.78 0.14 9.91
N VAL A 607 -18.63 0.86 10.64
CA VAL A 607 -19.89 1.40 10.09
C VAL A 607 -19.62 2.43 9.00
N GLU A 608 -18.51 3.16 9.08
CA GLU A 608 -18.05 4.14 8.09
C GLU A 608 -17.57 3.51 6.77
N ASP A 609 -17.47 2.19 6.68
CA ASP A 609 -17.12 1.47 5.43
C ASP A 609 -18.37 1.04 4.63
N PHE A 610 -19.57 1.43 5.09
CA PHE A 610 -20.87 1.02 4.55
C PHE A 610 -21.77 2.25 4.29
N PRO A 611 -22.56 2.30 3.20
CA PRO A 611 -22.75 1.28 2.16
C PRO A 611 -21.59 1.17 1.16
N ILE A 612 -20.60 2.07 1.19
CA ILE A 612 -19.39 2.02 0.37
C ILE A 612 -18.19 2.51 1.18
N MET A 613 -17.03 1.86 1.01
CA MET A 613 -15.85 2.06 1.83
C MET A 613 -14.98 3.24 1.34
N PRO A 614 -14.56 4.16 2.22
CA PRO A 614 -13.49 5.12 1.94
C PRO A 614 -12.14 4.40 1.76
N ALA A 615 -11.42 4.70 0.67
CA ALA A 615 -10.27 3.91 0.25
C ALA A 615 -9.14 3.79 1.31
N GLU A 616 -8.81 2.56 1.71
CA GLU A 616 -7.63 2.25 2.54
C GLU A 616 -6.39 2.07 1.63
N ILE A 617 -5.26 2.68 1.99
CA ILE A 617 -4.06 2.78 1.14
C ILE A 617 -2.85 2.13 1.81
N ALA A 618 -2.13 1.28 1.06
CA ALA A 618 -0.83 0.73 1.47
C ALA A 618 0.22 0.92 0.36
N GLN A 619 1.48 1.14 0.76
CA GLN A 619 2.61 1.43 -0.15
C GLN A 619 3.87 0.64 0.24
N MET A 620 4.49 -0.03 -0.73
CA MET A 620 5.84 -0.58 -0.63
C MET A 620 6.78 0.13 -1.61
N HIS A 621 8.06 0.30 -1.25
CA HIS A 621 8.99 1.11 -2.05
C HIS A 621 10.28 0.36 -2.40
N LEU A 622 10.73 0.52 -3.64
CA LEU A 622 12.04 0.12 -4.15
C LEU A 622 12.89 1.39 -4.26
N LYS A 623 13.79 1.60 -3.29
CA LYS A 623 14.61 2.83 -3.20
C LYS A 623 16.06 2.53 -3.61
N PRO A 624 16.72 3.33 -4.48
CA PRO A 624 18.12 3.10 -4.85
C PRO A 624 19.05 3.07 -3.63
N TYR A 625 19.89 2.04 -3.51
CA TYR A 625 20.85 1.87 -2.41
C TYR A 625 22.26 1.81 -2.98
N ASN A 626 23.02 2.90 -2.84
CA ASN A 626 24.36 3.04 -3.44
C ASN A 626 24.38 2.78 -4.97
N PHE A 627 23.24 2.86 -5.65
CA PHE A 627 23.13 2.69 -7.10
C PHE A 627 23.76 3.88 -7.83
N CYS A 628 23.45 5.10 -7.38
CA CYS A 628 24.02 6.35 -7.86
C CYS A 628 25.28 6.74 -7.05
N ASN A 629 26.16 7.55 -7.63
CA ASN A 629 27.35 8.06 -6.94
C ASN A 629 27.06 9.29 -6.05
N TYR A 630 25.88 9.89 -6.20
CA TYR A 630 25.39 11.09 -5.50
C TYR A 630 23.86 11.13 -5.62
N ASN A 631 23.18 12.11 -5.00
CA ASN A 631 21.73 12.31 -5.14
C ASN A 631 21.33 12.56 -6.61
N PRO A 632 20.59 11.66 -7.27
CA PRO A 632 20.25 11.80 -8.69
C PRO A 632 19.19 12.87 -8.98
N THR A 633 18.78 13.68 -7.98
CA THR A 633 17.90 14.86 -8.14
C THR A 633 18.61 16.20 -7.99
N ASN A 634 19.95 16.23 -7.99
CA ASN A 634 20.74 17.46 -7.87
C ASN A 634 20.70 18.34 -9.14
N ASP A 635 20.31 17.78 -10.27
CA ASP A 635 20.17 18.40 -11.59
C ASP A 635 18.70 18.71 -11.97
N VAL A 636 17.73 18.33 -11.13
CA VAL A 636 16.34 18.75 -11.28
C VAL A 636 16.27 20.27 -11.01
N PRO A 637 15.75 21.09 -11.94
CA PRO A 637 15.86 22.54 -11.84
C PRO A 637 15.02 23.10 -10.68
N PRO A 638 15.52 24.13 -9.97
CA PRO A 638 14.70 24.89 -9.04
C PRO A 638 13.60 25.62 -9.82
N ARG A 639 12.34 25.57 -9.36
CA ARG A 639 11.25 26.31 -10.01
C ARG A 639 11.50 27.83 -9.90
N THR A 640 11.49 28.52 -11.03
CA THR A 640 11.43 29.98 -11.08
C THR A 640 10.03 30.47 -10.66
N ARG A 641 9.96 31.55 -9.87
CA ARG A 641 8.68 32.15 -9.40
C ARG A 641 7.75 32.56 -10.57
N SER A 642 8.31 32.89 -11.75
CA SER A 642 7.57 33.36 -12.93
C SER A 642 6.58 32.36 -13.53
N LEU A 643 6.80 31.05 -13.38
CA LEU A 643 5.97 29.99 -14.00
C LEU A 643 4.93 29.38 -13.05
N THR A 644 4.75 29.89 -11.83
CA THR A 644 3.76 29.34 -10.88
C THR A 644 2.97 30.46 -10.19
N ARG A 645 1.68 30.60 -10.55
CA ARG A 645 0.72 31.49 -9.87
C ARG A 645 0.38 30.97 -8.48
N VAL A 646 1.27 31.22 -7.50
CA VAL A 646 0.98 30.98 -6.08
C VAL A 646 0.13 32.14 -5.56
N TYR A 647 -1.17 31.92 -5.42
CA TYR A 647 -2.04 32.85 -4.70
C TYR A 647 -1.94 32.58 -3.19
N CYS A 648 -1.06 33.32 -2.50
CA CYS A 648 -1.19 33.46 -1.04
C CYS A 648 -2.50 34.20 -0.75
N SER A 649 -3.42 33.54 -0.04
CA SER A 649 -4.77 34.05 0.21
C SER A 649 -4.90 34.56 1.64
N ASP A 650 -4.12 35.61 1.95
CA ASP A 650 -4.40 36.41 3.15
C ASP A 650 -5.75 37.13 2.95
N HIS A 651 -6.66 36.92 3.91
CA HIS A 651 -8.04 37.41 3.83
C HIS A 651 -8.09 38.93 3.96
N GLY A 652 -8.79 39.64 3.05
CA GLY A 652 -9.06 41.06 3.29
C GLY A 652 -9.79 41.91 2.26
N GLN A 653 -9.86 41.56 0.97
CA GLN A 653 -10.49 42.43 -0.04
C GLN A 653 -11.47 41.70 -0.97
N GLN A 654 -12.66 42.28 -1.14
CA GLN A 654 -13.59 41.94 -2.20
C GLN A 654 -13.08 42.54 -3.52
N ALA A 655 -12.41 41.74 -4.34
CA ALA A 655 -12.11 42.13 -5.71
C ALA A 655 -13.42 42.18 -6.53
N LEU A 656 -13.91 43.40 -6.78
CA LEU A 656 -14.98 43.63 -7.74
C LEU A 656 -14.51 43.20 -9.14
N LEU A 657 -15.24 42.28 -9.76
CA LEU A 657 -14.97 41.85 -11.13
C LEU A 657 -15.28 43.01 -12.10
N PRO A 658 -14.41 43.31 -13.09
CA PRO A 658 -14.76 44.20 -14.18
C PRO A 658 -15.96 43.66 -14.95
N GLN A 659 -16.99 44.49 -15.17
CA GLN A 659 -18.05 44.16 -16.12
C GLN A 659 -17.56 44.45 -17.55
N GLU A 660 -17.40 43.42 -18.36
CA GLU A 660 -17.27 43.59 -19.80
C GLU A 660 -18.59 44.14 -20.38
N GLN A 661 -18.51 45.25 -21.10
CA GLN A 661 -19.66 45.84 -21.79
C GLN A 661 -19.86 45.16 -23.16
N ALA A 662 -20.75 44.17 -23.21
CA ALA A 662 -21.31 43.69 -24.47
C ALA A 662 -22.53 44.56 -24.87
N PRO A 663 -22.69 44.94 -26.15
CA PRO A 663 -23.72 45.91 -26.57
C PRO A 663 -25.13 45.32 -26.62
N ALA A 664 -26.13 46.15 -26.34
CA ALA A 664 -27.54 45.88 -26.64
C ALA A 664 -27.82 45.98 -28.16
N GLY A 665 -28.85 45.35 -28.72
CA GLY A 665 -29.83 44.42 -28.13
C GLY A 665 -31.03 44.21 -29.07
N GLY A 666 -31.86 43.19 -28.82
CA GLY A 666 -33.03 42.86 -29.67
C GLY A 666 -34.17 42.20 -28.90
N ALA A 667 -35.32 42.86 -28.80
CA ALA A 667 -36.48 42.44 -28.00
C ALA A 667 -37.41 41.47 -28.80
N LYS A 668 -38.39 40.74 -28.23
CA LYS A 668 -39.52 41.23 -27.39
C LYS A 668 -40.30 40.11 -26.64
N LYS A 669 -40.73 40.44 -25.40
CA LYS A 669 -42.04 40.16 -24.73
C LYS A 669 -42.56 38.70 -24.67
N ARG A 670 -43.10 38.19 -23.54
CA ARG A 670 -44.24 38.74 -22.75
C ARG A 670 -44.23 38.30 -21.27
N GLN A 671 -44.91 39.09 -20.42
CA GLN A 671 -45.43 38.74 -19.07
C GLN A 671 -46.85 39.33 -18.91
N PRO A 672 -47.72 38.68 -18.12
CA PRO A 672 -48.27 39.27 -16.86
C PRO A 672 -48.44 38.21 -15.74
N ARG A 673 -48.98 38.46 -14.53
CA ARG A 673 -49.00 39.59 -13.55
C ARG A 673 -50.07 39.28 -12.47
N VAL A 674 -49.67 39.02 -11.22
CA VAL A 674 -50.43 39.23 -9.95
C VAL A 674 -49.32 39.30 -8.86
N GLU A 675 -49.12 40.28 -7.95
CA GLU A 675 -49.98 41.11 -7.08
C GLU A 675 -50.47 40.40 -5.80
N ALA A 676 -50.44 41.01 -4.60
CA ALA A 676 -49.70 42.20 -4.12
C ALA A 676 -49.65 42.27 -2.57
N GLU A 677 -48.62 42.95 -2.04
CA GLU A 677 -48.60 43.67 -0.73
C GLU A 677 -48.73 42.85 0.59
N GLN A 678 -48.40 43.38 1.80
CA GLN A 678 -48.33 44.79 2.23
C GLN A 678 -47.35 45.09 3.40
N GLN A 679 -47.08 46.39 3.62
CA GLN A 679 -46.61 47.08 4.85
C GLN A 679 -45.11 47.46 5.02
N GLN A 680 -44.94 48.78 5.10
CA GLN A 680 -43.92 49.61 5.76
C GLN A 680 -44.69 50.85 6.34
N PRO A 681 -44.12 51.80 7.10
CA PRO A 681 -42.72 52.01 7.50
C PRO A 681 -42.52 52.22 9.03
N VAL A 682 -41.29 52.57 9.46
CA VAL A 682 -40.95 53.75 10.30
C VAL A 682 -39.47 53.70 10.71
N THR A 683 -38.80 54.86 10.69
CA THR A 683 -37.44 55.05 11.26
C THR A 683 -37.37 56.41 11.95
N ILE A 684 -36.95 56.45 13.22
CA ILE A 684 -36.41 57.62 13.96
C ILE A 684 -35.61 57.07 15.17
N THR A 685 -34.66 57.84 15.69
CA THR A 685 -33.48 57.29 16.40
C THR A 685 -33.36 57.74 17.88
N MET A 686 -32.63 56.93 18.66
CA MET A 686 -31.96 57.21 19.94
C MET A 686 -32.75 57.20 21.26
N THR A 687 -32.29 56.32 22.16
CA THR A 687 -31.92 56.64 23.56
C THR A 687 -30.85 55.63 24.00
N ALA A 688 -30.13 55.88 25.10
CA ALA A 688 -28.87 55.19 25.40
C ALA A 688 -28.84 54.45 26.75
N SER A 689 -27.89 53.52 26.85
CA SER A 689 -27.37 52.84 28.05
C SER A 689 -28.29 51.83 28.78
N HIS A 690 -27.82 50.58 28.83
CA HIS A 690 -27.59 49.82 30.07
C HIS A 690 -26.46 48.80 29.75
N PRO A 691 -25.45 48.61 30.62
CA PRO A 691 -24.34 47.70 30.33
C PRO A 691 -24.73 46.22 30.51
N PRO A 692 -24.15 45.29 29.75
CA PRO A 692 -24.22 43.85 30.06
C PRO A 692 -23.70 43.58 31.48
N LYS A 693 -24.37 42.67 32.20
CA LYS A 693 -23.97 42.31 33.58
C LYS A 693 -22.69 41.49 33.57
N ALA A 694 -21.76 41.83 34.47
CA ALA A 694 -20.48 41.14 34.63
C ALA A 694 -20.65 39.62 34.82
N MET A 695 -19.73 38.86 34.23
CA MET A 695 -19.75 37.41 34.17
C MET A 695 -19.87 36.75 35.56
N ARG A 696 -20.89 35.92 35.77
CA ARG A 696 -20.99 34.99 36.90
C ARG A 696 -20.80 33.56 36.40
N PRO A 697 -19.72 32.86 36.78
CA PRO A 697 -19.47 31.50 36.30
C PRO A 697 -20.39 30.50 37.00
N ASN A 698 -21.10 29.69 36.22
CA ASN A 698 -21.75 28.47 36.73
C ASN A 698 -20.68 27.42 37.04
N ARG A 699 -20.16 27.43 38.27
CA ARG A 699 -19.26 26.37 38.79
C ARG A 699 -20.00 25.04 38.88
N CYS A 700 -19.93 24.23 37.83
CA CYS A 700 -20.22 22.80 37.90
C CYS A 700 -18.87 22.06 37.90
N VAL A 701 -18.53 21.41 39.01
CA VAL A 701 -17.28 20.67 39.17
C VAL A 701 -17.60 19.18 39.32
N SER A 702 -17.41 18.41 38.26
CA SER A 702 -17.42 16.94 38.35
C SER A 702 -16.05 16.44 38.81
N PHE A 703 -16.02 15.26 39.44
CA PHE A 703 -14.82 14.62 39.97
C PHE A 703 -14.68 13.20 39.42
N ASP A 704 -14.61 13.10 38.09
CA ASP A 704 -14.64 11.82 37.38
C ASP A 704 -13.24 11.18 37.35
N MET A 705 -12.89 10.49 38.44
CA MET A 705 -11.75 9.56 38.46
C MET A 705 -12.11 8.33 37.60
N LEU A 706 -11.60 8.28 36.36
CA LEU A 706 -11.84 7.19 35.41
C LEU A 706 -11.19 5.86 35.85
N GLU A 707 -11.85 5.13 36.74
CA GLU A 707 -11.50 3.75 37.07
C GLU A 707 -12.08 2.78 36.02
N GLN A 708 -11.20 2.17 35.22
CA GLN A 708 -11.53 1.04 34.35
C GLN A 708 -10.84 -0.25 34.81
N SER A 709 -11.48 -1.38 34.49
CA SER A 709 -11.17 -2.73 35.00
C SER A 709 -9.75 -3.22 34.58
N PRO A 710 -9.04 -4.03 35.41
CA PRO A 710 -7.60 -4.17 35.27
C PRO A 710 -7.13 -5.25 34.27
N SER A 711 -6.36 -4.84 33.26
CA SER A 711 -5.40 -5.70 32.56
C SER A 711 -3.96 -5.31 32.97
N ARG A 712 -3.06 -6.30 33.11
CA ARG A 712 -1.90 -6.21 34.03
C ARG A 712 -0.73 -5.30 33.63
N HIS A 713 -0.75 -4.60 32.49
CA HIS A 713 0.42 -3.85 31.98
C HIS A 713 0.20 -2.37 31.63
N SER A 714 -0.97 -1.78 31.93
CA SER A 714 -1.16 -0.33 31.79
C SER A 714 -0.76 0.42 33.07
N GLN A 715 0.27 1.29 32.99
CA GLN A 715 0.55 2.28 34.03
C GLN A 715 -0.47 3.42 33.91
N ARG A 716 -1.46 3.43 34.81
CA ARG A 716 -2.58 4.39 34.83
C ARG A 716 -2.12 5.85 34.68
N LEU A 717 -2.85 6.61 33.88
CA LEU A 717 -2.85 8.07 33.99
C LEU A 717 -3.63 8.48 35.24
N ALA A 718 -3.02 9.32 36.07
CA ALA A 718 -3.73 10.10 37.06
C ALA A 718 -3.66 11.56 36.62
N SER A 719 -4.79 12.15 36.25
CA SER A 719 -4.94 13.60 36.08
C SER A 719 -6.13 14.09 36.89
N ILE A 720 -6.07 15.33 37.34
CA ILE A 720 -7.21 16.05 37.90
C ILE A 720 -7.78 16.87 36.75
N VAL A 721 -9.01 16.54 36.34
CA VAL A 721 -9.73 17.25 35.26
C VAL A 721 -10.59 18.34 35.88
N LEU A 722 -10.46 19.57 35.39
CA LEU A 722 -11.34 20.70 35.72
C LEU A 722 -11.88 21.29 34.43
N ASN A 723 -13.15 21.69 34.38
CA ASN A 723 -13.74 22.25 33.17
C ASN A 723 -14.78 23.34 33.44
N THR A 724 -15.01 24.19 32.45
CA THR A 724 -16.04 25.23 32.43
C THR A 724 -16.41 25.57 30.98
N GLN A 725 -17.52 26.28 30.77
CA GLN A 725 -17.93 26.75 29.46
C GLN A 725 -18.63 28.11 29.56
N HIS A 726 -18.44 28.96 28.56
CA HIS A 726 -19.15 30.22 28.45
C HIS A 726 -20.67 29.97 28.30
N PRO A 727 -21.58 30.78 28.89
CA PRO A 727 -23.02 30.55 28.76
C PRO A 727 -23.56 30.54 27.32
N GLY A 728 -22.86 31.17 26.38
CA GLY A 728 -23.16 31.13 24.95
C GLY A 728 -22.61 29.90 24.19
N TYR A 729 -21.82 29.04 24.84
CA TYR A 729 -21.23 27.86 24.20
C TYR A 729 -22.31 26.83 23.82
N LYS A 730 -22.35 26.45 22.54
CA LYS A 730 -23.20 25.37 22.03
C LYS A 730 -22.31 24.24 21.54
N SER A 731 -22.44 23.06 22.14
CA SER A 731 -21.72 21.87 21.67
C SER A 731 -22.23 21.49 20.27
N MET A 732 -21.33 21.46 19.31
CA MET A 732 -21.60 21.04 17.93
C MET A 732 -21.00 19.65 17.67
N ARG A 733 -21.59 18.90 16.71
CA ARG A 733 -21.11 17.56 16.29
C ARG A 733 -19.63 17.54 15.89
N HIS A 734 -19.10 18.66 15.42
CA HIS A 734 -17.69 18.87 15.11
C HIS A 734 -17.21 20.18 15.76
N HIS A 735 -16.98 20.16 17.08
CA HIS A 735 -16.32 21.28 17.76
C HIS A 735 -14.81 21.18 17.58
N ARG A 736 -14.14 22.31 17.36
CA ARG A 736 -12.69 22.37 17.16
C ARG A 736 -12.00 22.29 18.52
N ALA A 737 -11.45 21.12 18.84
CA ALA A 737 -10.64 20.92 20.04
C ALA A 737 -9.20 21.42 19.79
N ILE A 738 -8.64 22.22 20.68
CA ILE A 738 -7.27 22.72 20.60
C ILE A 738 -6.56 22.44 21.92
N MET A 739 -5.43 21.73 21.89
CA MET A 739 -4.66 21.41 23.08
C MET A 739 -3.52 22.42 23.27
N VAL A 740 -3.23 22.82 24.51
CA VAL A 740 -2.17 23.80 24.81
C VAL A 740 -1.40 23.41 26.07
N ALA A 741 -0.08 23.37 25.99
CA ALA A 741 0.79 23.08 27.12
C ALA A 741 1.03 24.33 27.98
N LEU A 742 0.73 24.25 29.28
CA LEU A 742 1.01 25.30 30.26
C LEU A 742 2.34 24.99 30.97
N ASP A 743 3.34 25.85 30.79
CA ASP A 743 4.63 25.73 31.49
C ASP A 743 4.48 25.96 33.01
N GLY A 744 5.43 25.42 33.79
CA GLY A 744 5.38 25.36 35.25
C GLY A 744 6.18 26.42 36.01
N HIS A 745 6.75 27.42 35.34
CA HIS A 745 7.43 28.55 35.98
C HIS A 745 6.88 29.94 35.64
N VAL A 746 6.08 30.05 34.59
CA VAL A 746 5.52 31.35 34.16
C VAL A 746 4.13 31.52 34.77
N PRO A 747 3.86 32.54 35.62
CA PRO A 747 2.48 32.92 35.91
C PRO A 747 1.79 33.32 34.59
N LEU A 748 0.48 33.11 34.46
CA LEU A 748 -0.23 33.33 33.19
C LEU A 748 -0.22 34.81 32.76
N GLN A 749 0.80 35.15 31.97
CA GLN A 749 1.16 36.47 31.46
C GLN A 749 1.09 36.49 29.92
N ALA A 750 1.27 37.70 29.35
CA ALA A 750 1.16 37.99 27.92
C ALA A 750 1.97 37.04 27.01
N ASP A 751 3.15 36.62 27.46
CA ASP A 751 4.07 35.79 26.69
C ASP A 751 3.78 34.28 26.75
N SER A 752 2.68 33.86 27.38
CA SER A 752 2.34 32.45 27.54
C SER A 752 1.71 31.84 26.27
N PRO A 753 1.89 30.52 25.99
CA PRO A 753 1.32 29.87 24.81
C PRO A 753 -0.21 29.88 24.77
N LEU A 754 -0.84 29.96 25.95
CA LEU A 754 -2.30 30.12 26.08
C LEU A 754 -2.73 31.56 25.73
N HIS A 755 -1.99 32.58 26.16
CA HIS A 755 -2.28 33.98 25.82
C HIS A 755 -2.24 34.18 24.30
N TRP A 756 -1.16 33.71 23.65
CA TRP A 756 -1.04 33.72 22.20
C TRP A 756 -2.17 32.96 21.48
N LEU A 757 -2.56 31.76 21.97
CA LEU A 757 -3.68 30.99 21.41
C LEU A 757 -5.01 31.78 21.47
N LEU A 758 -5.26 32.48 22.58
CA LEU A 758 -6.47 33.25 22.80
C LEU A 758 -6.52 34.50 21.92
N GLU A 759 -5.43 35.25 21.80
CA GLU A 759 -5.36 36.44 20.94
C GLU A 759 -5.35 36.12 19.44
N ALA A 760 -4.61 35.08 19.02
CA ALA A 760 -4.33 34.84 17.60
C ALA A 760 -5.27 33.85 16.90
N MET A 761 -5.94 32.95 17.64
CA MET A 761 -6.60 31.79 17.02
C MET A 761 -7.95 31.34 17.60
N ALA A 762 -8.31 31.71 18.84
CA ALA A 762 -9.53 31.24 19.49
C ALA A 762 -10.80 31.85 18.88
N VAL A 763 -11.81 31.01 18.59
CA VAL A 763 -13.09 31.44 18.00
C VAL A 763 -14.30 30.81 18.69
N ALA A 764 -15.48 31.39 18.41
CA ALA A 764 -16.75 30.91 18.91
C ALA A 764 -16.99 29.41 18.61
N GLY A 765 -17.15 28.59 19.66
CA GLY A 765 -17.37 27.15 19.56
C GLY A 765 -16.14 26.26 19.75
N ASP A 766 -14.95 26.82 19.98
CA ASP A 766 -13.76 26.03 20.31
C ASP A 766 -13.84 25.36 21.69
N HIS A 767 -13.17 24.22 21.82
CA HIS A 767 -12.87 23.58 23.10
C HIS A 767 -11.34 23.61 23.34
N ILE A 768 -10.90 24.49 24.24
CA ILE A 768 -9.49 24.63 24.61
C ILE A 768 -9.18 23.65 25.75
N ILE A 769 -8.20 22.76 25.53
CA ILE A 769 -7.70 21.78 26.51
C ILE A 769 -6.30 22.22 26.96
N CYS A 770 -6.25 22.89 28.10
CA CYS A 770 -5.01 23.21 28.78
C CYS A 770 -4.43 21.96 29.43
N VAL A 771 -3.16 21.65 29.17
CA VAL A 771 -2.45 20.52 29.76
C VAL A 771 -1.32 21.05 30.63
N HIS A 772 -1.32 20.71 31.90
CA HIS A 772 -0.29 21.12 32.84
C HIS A 772 0.32 19.92 33.59
N ARG A 773 1.61 20.02 33.89
CA ARG A 773 2.32 19.04 34.72
C ARG A 773 3.20 19.76 35.78
N PRO A 774 2.93 19.61 37.08
CA PRO A 774 3.82 20.12 38.12
C PRO A 774 5.15 19.36 38.12
N ARG A 775 6.24 20.06 38.49
CA ARG A 775 7.54 19.42 38.77
C ARG A 775 7.44 18.54 40.03
N ARG A 776 8.14 17.41 40.06
CA ARG A 776 8.28 16.59 41.28
C ARG A 776 9.10 17.35 42.32
N THR A 777 8.48 17.74 43.42
CA THR A 777 9.18 18.12 44.65
C THR A 777 9.66 16.86 45.38
N ASN A 778 10.90 16.83 45.86
CA ASN A 778 11.50 15.67 46.56
C ASN A 778 10.99 15.46 48.01
N LYS A 779 9.74 15.82 48.30
CA LYS A 779 9.05 15.49 49.55
C LYS A 779 8.14 14.29 49.32
N GLY A 780 8.12 13.39 50.31
CA GLY A 780 7.45 12.09 50.21
C GLY A 780 5.92 12.15 50.19
N GLU A 781 5.32 10.98 50.20
CA GLU A 781 3.88 10.77 50.13
C GLU A 781 3.13 11.49 51.26
N ASN A 782 2.47 12.60 50.95
CA ASN A 782 1.11 12.96 51.37
C ASN A 782 0.77 14.43 51.03
N HIS A 783 -0.18 14.66 50.12
CA HIS A 783 -1.33 15.58 50.28
C HIS A 783 -2.12 15.74 48.97
N VAL A 784 -3.09 14.85 48.73
CA VAL A 784 -4.07 15.01 47.63
C VAL A 784 -4.80 16.37 47.72
N SER A 785 -5.01 16.88 48.93
CA SER A 785 -5.62 18.19 49.18
C SER A 785 -4.77 19.39 48.77
N GLU A 786 -3.46 19.23 48.61
CA GLU A 786 -2.54 20.32 48.19
C GLU A 786 -2.48 20.36 46.66
N THR A 787 -2.21 19.23 46.01
CA THR A 787 -2.33 19.05 44.55
C THR A 787 -3.70 19.51 44.00
N THR A 788 -4.78 19.30 44.76
CA THR A 788 -6.13 19.75 44.38
C THR A 788 -6.34 21.26 44.56
N LYS A 789 -5.61 21.93 45.48
CA LYS A 789 -5.61 23.39 45.58
C LYS A 789 -4.84 24.00 44.41
N ASP A 790 -3.66 23.46 44.10
CA ASP A 790 -2.81 23.94 42.99
C ASP A 790 -3.54 23.85 41.64
N ALA A 791 -4.16 22.70 41.36
CA ALA A 791 -4.97 22.50 40.16
C ALA A 791 -6.14 23.51 40.06
N ARG A 792 -6.80 23.83 41.19
CA ARG A 792 -7.87 24.84 41.24
C ARG A 792 -7.35 26.26 41.04
N ALA A 793 -6.23 26.62 41.69
CA ALA A 793 -5.62 27.94 41.56
C ALA A 793 -5.16 28.21 40.12
N LEU A 794 -4.53 27.22 39.47
CA LEU A 794 -4.16 27.30 38.05
C LEU A 794 -5.39 27.41 37.15
N PHE A 795 -6.44 26.63 37.42
CA PHE A 795 -7.69 26.69 36.65
C PHE A 795 -8.39 28.05 36.79
N GLU A 796 -8.45 28.63 37.98
CA GLU A 796 -9.02 29.96 38.21
C GLU A 796 -8.20 31.06 37.52
N ALA A 797 -6.87 30.96 37.51
CA ALA A 797 -6.02 31.84 36.72
C ALA A 797 -6.23 31.68 35.20
N THR A 798 -6.44 30.45 34.71
CA THR A 798 -6.75 30.16 33.30
C THR A 798 -8.10 30.76 32.90
N VAL A 799 -9.13 30.61 33.74
CA VAL A 799 -10.44 31.22 33.53
C VAL A 799 -10.37 32.75 33.57
N ALA A 800 -9.57 33.33 34.48
CA ALA A 800 -9.36 34.77 34.53
C ALA A 800 -8.67 35.32 33.27
N LEU A 801 -7.67 34.60 32.73
CA LEU A 801 -6.99 34.98 31.49
C LEU A 801 -7.96 34.94 30.29
N VAL A 802 -8.74 33.86 30.14
CA VAL A 802 -9.77 33.76 29.08
C VAL A 802 -10.79 34.90 29.19
N ALA A 803 -11.21 35.26 30.41
CA ALA A 803 -12.13 36.37 30.64
C ALA A 803 -11.53 37.76 30.37
N ALA A 804 -10.20 37.91 30.42
CA ALA A 804 -9.51 39.16 30.13
C ALA A 804 -9.29 39.37 28.62
N ILE A 805 -8.94 38.32 27.88
CA ILE A 805 -8.63 38.39 26.45
C ILE A 805 -9.88 38.20 25.57
N CYS A 806 -10.75 37.26 25.93
CA CYS A 806 -11.87 36.80 25.09
C CYS A 806 -13.22 36.81 25.82
N PRO A 807 -13.62 37.89 26.53
CA PRO A 807 -14.79 37.91 27.42
C PRO A 807 -16.11 37.46 26.77
N ASP A 808 -16.34 37.85 25.52
CA ASP A 808 -17.59 37.57 24.79
C ASP A 808 -17.52 36.33 23.87
N VAL A 809 -16.37 35.66 23.78
CA VAL A 809 -16.19 34.51 22.86
C VAL A 809 -16.76 33.24 23.50
N PRO A 810 -17.74 32.55 22.89
CA PRO A 810 -18.33 31.35 23.48
C PRO A 810 -17.40 30.14 23.35
N LEU A 811 -16.51 29.99 24.33
CA LEU A 811 -15.51 28.92 24.44
C LEU A 811 -15.91 27.88 25.49
N LYS A 812 -15.40 26.66 25.32
CA LYS A 812 -15.31 25.63 26.38
C LYS A 812 -13.85 25.46 26.80
N LEU A 813 -13.60 25.32 28.09
CA LEU A 813 -12.26 25.20 28.67
C LEU A 813 -12.15 23.94 29.53
N THR A 814 -11.11 23.15 29.32
CA THR A 814 -10.70 22.04 30.20
C THR A 814 -9.25 22.24 30.62
N LEU A 815 -8.93 21.95 31.88
CA LEU A 815 -7.57 21.77 32.39
C LEU A 815 -7.36 20.30 32.77
N GLU A 816 -6.36 19.69 32.16
CA GLU A 816 -5.80 18.38 32.50
C GLU A 816 -4.54 18.59 33.35
N TYR A 817 -4.67 18.41 34.67
CA TYR A 817 -3.57 18.59 35.62
C TYR A 817 -2.96 17.22 35.98
N GLY A 818 -1.87 16.85 35.32
CA GLY A 818 -1.34 15.49 35.34
C GLY A 818 -0.40 15.16 36.50
N VAL A 819 -0.69 14.07 37.22
CA VAL A 819 0.02 13.63 38.43
C VAL A 819 0.90 12.40 38.13
N GLY A 820 2.20 12.51 38.45
CA GLY A 820 3.13 11.37 38.50
C GLY A 820 3.63 10.78 37.17
N CYS A 821 2.84 10.84 36.08
CA CYS A 821 3.19 10.26 34.78
C CYS A 821 4.19 11.13 33.97
N ALA A 822 4.74 10.58 32.88
CA ALA A 822 5.70 11.26 32.01
C ALA A 822 5.00 12.18 30.98
N ALA A 823 5.55 13.38 30.75
CA ALA A 823 4.91 14.42 29.94
C ALA A 823 4.57 13.98 28.51
N HIS A 824 5.47 13.28 27.81
CA HIS A 824 5.20 12.78 26.46
C HIS A 824 4.06 11.74 26.43
N ARG A 825 3.95 10.87 27.45
CA ARG A 825 2.84 9.89 27.55
C ARG A 825 1.52 10.59 27.81
N MET A 826 1.52 11.58 28.71
CA MET A 826 0.36 12.42 28.99
C MET A 826 -0.14 13.10 27.71
N ILE A 827 0.72 13.83 27.00
CA ILE A 827 0.39 14.51 25.74
C ILE A 827 -0.19 13.53 24.71
N GLN A 828 0.45 12.37 24.47
CA GLN A 828 -0.02 11.37 23.51
C GLN A 828 -1.39 10.77 23.89
N SER A 829 -1.60 10.45 25.17
CA SER A 829 -2.88 9.89 25.63
C SER A 829 -4.00 10.92 25.65
N LEU A 830 -3.71 12.19 25.92
CA LEU A 830 -4.68 13.29 25.82
C LEU A 830 -5.02 13.63 24.37
N ILE A 831 -4.06 13.48 23.43
CA ILE A 831 -4.36 13.50 21.98
C ILE A 831 -5.35 12.38 21.63
N GLY A 832 -5.12 11.15 22.09
CA GLY A 832 -6.04 10.03 21.86
C GLY A 832 -7.42 10.18 22.53
N LEU A 833 -7.51 10.92 23.64
CA LEU A 833 -8.76 11.14 24.38
C LEU A 833 -9.61 12.29 23.82
N TYR A 834 -8.97 13.41 23.45
CA TYR A 834 -9.67 14.63 23.03
C TYR A 834 -9.65 14.89 21.52
N ALA A 835 -8.88 14.11 20.74
CA ALA A 835 -8.70 14.27 19.30
C ALA A 835 -8.47 15.73 18.84
N PRO A 836 -7.55 16.49 19.47
CA PRO A 836 -7.37 17.91 19.20
C PRO A 836 -6.85 18.16 17.77
N SER A 837 -7.34 19.20 17.12
CA SER A 837 -6.92 19.59 15.76
C SER A 837 -5.48 20.10 15.70
N MET A 838 -4.89 20.49 16.84
CA MET A 838 -3.49 20.92 16.99
C MET A 838 -3.07 20.98 18.47
N LEU A 839 -1.77 21.03 18.71
CA LEU A 839 -1.11 21.22 20.01
C LEU A 839 -0.27 22.51 19.98
N VAL A 840 -0.52 23.45 20.90
CA VAL A 840 0.26 24.68 21.08
C VAL A 840 1.24 24.53 22.26
N MET A 841 2.50 24.94 22.08
CA MET A 841 3.58 24.86 23.07
C MET A 841 4.42 26.15 23.09
N GLY A 842 5.15 26.39 24.18
CA GLY A 842 6.12 27.49 24.29
C GLY A 842 7.51 27.13 23.74
N PRO A 843 8.43 28.11 23.65
CA PRO A 843 9.75 27.91 23.03
C PRO A 843 10.83 27.39 23.99
N SER A 844 10.60 27.49 25.30
CA SER A 844 11.61 27.29 26.35
C SER A 844 11.10 26.44 27.51
N GLU A 845 11.91 25.48 27.97
CA GLU A 845 12.19 25.41 29.40
C GLU A 845 13.34 26.39 29.68
N GLY A 846 13.32 27.12 30.80
CA GLY A 846 14.26 28.20 31.08
C GLY A 846 15.75 27.78 31.15
N GLU A 847 16.64 28.74 30.89
CA GLU A 847 18.08 28.50 30.73
C GLU A 847 18.83 28.04 32.00
N ILE A 848 19.74 27.08 31.77
CA ILE A 848 21.12 26.97 32.29
C ILE A 848 21.36 27.19 33.80
N ASP A 849 21.85 26.13 34.44
CA ASP A 849 22.96 26.22 35.40
C ASP A 849 24.02 25.13 35.09
N MET A 850 25.29 25.44 35.31
CA MET A 850 26.46 24.69 34.83
C MET A 850 27.07 23.80 35.93
N GLY A 851 26.39 22.70 36.25
CA GLY A 851 26.82 21.72 37.27
C GLY A 851 27.32 20.39 36.70
N ILE A 852 28.56 20.01 37.04
CA ILE A 852 29.24 18.77 36.57
C ILE A 852 28.52 17.47 37.01
N SER A 853 27.58 17.54 37.97
CA SER A 853 26.81 16.40 38.48
C SER A 853 25.69 15.89 37.55
N SER A 854 25.40 16.57 36.43
CA SER A 854 24.21 16.27 35.59
C SER A 854 24.27 14.98 34.73
N LEU A 855 25.36 14.21 34.72
CA LEU A 855 25.57 13.17 33.70
C LEU A 855 24.81 11.83 33.92
N VAL A 856 24.11 11.64 35.04
CA VAL A 856 23.48 10.34 35.39
C VAL A 856 21.99 10.47 35.73
N SER A 857 21.15 10.88 34.78
CA SER A 857 19.67 10.73 34.86
C SER A 857 18.94 11.07 33.54
N SER A 858 19.01 10.16 32.55
CA SER A 858 18.52 10.33 31.17
C SER A 858 16.98 10.29 30.95
N HIS A 859 16.16 10.56 31.97
CA HIS A 859 14.74 10.17 32.00
C HIS A 859 13.72 11.34 32.06
N GLY A 860 14.07 12.54 31.57
CA GLY A 860 13.13 13.67 31.63
C GLY A 860 13.53 14.97 30.93
N ARG A 861 13.99 14.93 29.67
CA ARG A 861 14.28 16.14 28.87
C ARG A 861 13.52 16.13 27.53
N ASP A 862 13.25 17.33 27.02
CA ASP A 862 12.70 17.64 25.69
C ASP A 862 11.31 17.06 25.34
N SER A 863 10.28 17.48 26.08
CA SER A 863 8.86 17.31 25.68
C SER A 863 8.54 17.95 24.32
N ILE A 864 9.14 19.10 24.01
CA ILE A 864 8.95 19.84 22.75
C ILE A 864 9.52 19.06 21.56
N LYS A 865 10.77 18.58 21.62
CA LYS A 865 11.36 17.78 20.52
C LYS A 865 10.59 16.48 20.31
N HIS A 866 10.21 15.80 21.38
CA HIS A 866 9.36 14.60 21.28
C HIS A 866 7.99 14.90 20.64
N SER A 867 7.39 16.07 20.91
CA SER A 867 6.11 16.45 20.31
C SER A 867 6.29 16.80 18.83
N LEU A 868 7.30 17.60 18.46
CA LEU A 868 7.63 17.93 17.07
C LEU A 868 7.99 16.70 16.21
N GLN A 869 8.53 15.63 16.83
CA GLN A 869 8.99 14.43 16.13
C GLN A 869 7.96 13.29 16.10
N TYR A 870 7.06 13.22 17.08
CA TYR A 870 6.16 12.06 17.27
C TYR A 870 4.68 12.42 17.55
N SER A 871 4.27 13.69 17.58
CA SER A 871 2.86 14.06 17.72
C SER A 871 2.04 13.60 16.51
N GLN A 872 0.88 12.99 16.77
CA GLN A 872 -0.09 12.64 15.72
C GLN A 872 -0.92 13.84 15.25
N VAL A 873 -0.78 15.00 15.92
CA VAL A 873 -1.50 16.25 15.58
C VAL A 873 -0.49 17.38 15.32
N PRO A 874 -0.80 18.38 14.47
CA PRO A 874 0.08 19.52 14.19
C PRO A 874 0.52 20.23 15.47
N VAL A 875 1.82 20.56 15.57
CA VAL A 875 2.40 21.26 16.74
C VAL A 875 2.80 22.68 16.36
N ILE A 876 2.30 23.65 17.12
CA ILE A 876 2.63 25.08 17.00
C ILE A 876 3.52 25.48 18.18
N VAL A 877 4.64 26.14 17.89
CA VAL A 877 5.50 26.75 18.91
C VAL A 877 5.22 28.26 18.93
N ALA A 878 4.42 28.71 19.89
CA ALA A 878 4.14 30.12 20.11
C ALA A 878 5.39 30.82 20.66
N ARG A 879 5.63 32.07 20.25
CA ARG A 879 6.75 32.91 20.73
C ARG A 879 6.29 34.33 21.04
N PRO A 880 6.88 34.98 22.06
CA PRO A 880 6.66 36.39 22.38
C PRO A 880 6.75 37.30 21.16
N ASP A 881 5.85 38.29 21.09
CA ASP A 881 5.91 39.32 20.04
C ASP A 881 7.15 40.21 20.21
N VAL A 882 7.61 40.46 21.44
CA VAL A 882 8.85 41.21 21.72
C VAL A 882 10.09 40.51 21.12
N GLU A 883 10.19 39.18 21.24
CA GLU A 883 11.26 38.42 20.57
C GLU A 883 11.15 38.51 19.04
N ARG A 884 9.92 38.47 18.51
CA ARG A 884 9.65 38.49 17.07
C ARG A 884 10.03 39.83 16.45
N GLU A 885 9.67 40.93 17.11
CA GLU A 885 10.01 42.29 16.68
C GLU A 885 11.51 42.57 16.89
N ALA A 886 12.13 42.12 17.99
CA ALA A 886 13.59 42.22 18.16
C ALA A 886 14.35 41.53 17.02
N HIS A 887 13.96 40.31 16.63
CA HIS A 887 14.53 39.64 15.46
C HIS A 887 14.19 40.34 14.14
N LYS A 888 13.05 41.04 14.00
CA LYS A 888 12.75 41.87 12.81
C LYS A 888 13.65 43.10 12.75
N GLU A 889 13.89 43.76 13.88
CA GLU A 889 14.75 44.94 13.97
C GLU A 889 16.21 44.58 13.66
N GLU A 890 16.70 43.46 14.19
CA GLU A 890 18.00 42.88 13.83
C GLU A 890 18.11 42.55 12.34
N ARG A 891 17.03 42.03 11.73
CA ARG A 891 16.96 41.78 10.28
C ARG A 891 16.92 43.08 9.46
N ARG A 892 16.14 44.10 9.86
CA ARG A 892 16.04 45.39 9.16
C ARG A 892 17.37 46.16 9.15
N ASN A 893 18.19 45.99 10.18
CA ASN A 893 19.52 46.60 10.25
C ASN A 893 20.63 45.81 9.51
N ASP A 894 20.35 44.60 9.01
CA ASP A 894 21.28 43.85 8.17
C ASP A 894 21.17 44.32 6.69
N ARG A 895 22.20 45.04 6.24
CA ARG A 895 22.31 45.48 4.83
C ARG A 895 22.17 44.33 3.83
N SER A 896 22.74 43.15 4.11
CA SER A 896 22.62 42.01 3.19
C SER A 896 21.19 41.51 3.08
N TYR A 897 20.36 41.69 4.10
CA TYR A 897 18.94 41.34 4.07
C TYR A 897 18.10 42.44 3.41
N ALA A 898 18.47 43.71 3.60
CA ALA A 898 17.86 44.83 2.88
C ALA A 898 18.09 44.73 1.36
N ASP A 899 19.32 44.44 0.91
CA ASP A 899 19.65 44.26 -0.51
C ASP A 899 18.89 43.06 -1.12
N ILE A 900 18.82 41.93 -0.40
CA ILE A 900 18.01 40.76 -0.81
C ILE A 900 16.51 41.08 -0.86
N LEU A 901 15.99 41.89 0.07
CA LEU A 901 14.61 42.37 0.04
C LEU A 901 14.35 43.27 -1.16
N GLN A 902 15.31 44.12 -1.52
CA GLN A 902 15.24 45.01 -2.67
C GLN A 902 15.14 44.22 -3.98
N GLU A 903 15.98 43.19 -4.16
CA GLU A 903 15.95 42.32 -5.35
C GLU A 903 14.76 41.35 -5.38
N ALA A 904 14.34 40.79 -4.24
CA ALA A 904 13.33 39.73 -4.20
C ALA A 904 11.89 40.23 -4.10
N CYS A 905 11.67 41.37 -3.42
CA CYS A 905 10.34 41.89 -3.04
C CYS A 905 10.22 43.43 -3.12
N GLY A 906 11.17 44.13 -3.74
CA GLY A 906 11.12 45.60 -3.87
C GLY A 906 11.36 46.38 -2.57
N GLY A 907 11.93 45.74 -1.55
CA GLY A 907 12.29 46.35 -0.26
C GLY A 907 11.32 46.07 0.89
N VAL A 908 10.17 45.45 0.63
CA VAL A 908 9.14 45.14 1.66
C VAL A 908 9.10 43.64 1.95
N HIS A 909 9.10 43.25 3.23
CA HIS A 909 9.05 41.85 3.63
C HIS A 909 7.60 41.33 3.72
N GLU A 910 7.40 40.04 3.45
CA GLU A 910 6.07 39.40 3.41
C GLU A 910 5.30 39.51 4.75
N SER A 911 5.98 39.75 5.90
CA SER A 911 5.32 40.01 7.20
C SER A 911 4.83 41.44 7.42
N ASP A 912 5.25 42.39 6.59
CA ASP A 912 5.12 43.84 6.86
C ASP A 912 4.05 44.50 5.96
N TRP A 913 3.39 43.68 5.12
CA TRP A 913 2.35 44.07 4.15
C TRP A 913 1.09 44.70 4.77
N LYS A 914 0.94 44.68 6.09
CA LYS A 914 -0.19 45.31 6.80
C LYS A 914 -0.14 46.84 6.80
N ASP A 915 1.06 47.43 6.74
CA ASP A 915 1.24 48.88 6.91
C ASP A 915 1.37 49.63 5.56
N THR A 916 1.74 48.94 4.48
CA THR A 916 1.86 49.51 3.12
C THR A 916 0.54 49.39 2.35
N GLY A 917 -0.42 50.26 2.66
CA GLY A 917 -1.71 50.28 1.96
C GLY A 917 -1.62 50.76 0.51
N GLY A 918 -1.83 49.86 -0.46
CA GLY A 918 -2.06 50.22 -1.87
C GLY A 918 -1.30 49.37 -2.88
N LEU A 919 -1.93 49.15 -4.03
CA LEU A 919 -1.36 48.38 -5.15
C LEU A 919 -0.28 49.21 -5.87
N ILE A 920 0.96 48.72 -5.96
CA ILE A 920 1.98 49.29 -6.85
C ILE A 920 2.07 48.45 -8.12
N LEU A 921 1.59 49.03 -9.22
CA LEU A 921 1.84 48.53 -10.57
C LEU A 921 3.13 49.16 -11.09
N TYR A 922 4.08 48.35 -11.58
CA TYR A 922 5.27 48.86 -12.26
C TYR A 922 4.93 49.23 -13.73
N PRO A 923 5.36 50.41 -14.24
CA PRO A 923 5.03 50.85 -15.61
C PRO A 923 5.66 50.01 -16.72
N GLU A 924 4.99 49.97 -17.89
CA GLU A 924 5.36 49.12 -19.05
C GLU A 924 6.67 49.53 -19.76
N GLU A 925 7.21 50.73 -19.50
CA GLU A 925 8.27 51.32 -20.34
C GLU A 925 9.64 50.61 -20.26
N VAL A 926 9.88 49.79 -19.23
CA VAL A 926 11.15 49.06 -19.05
C VAL A 926 11.30 47.87 -20.02
N MET A 927 10.20 47.34 -20.58
CA MET A 927 10.26 46.17 -21.47
C MET A 927 10.69 46.48 -22.91
N ARG A 928 10.60 47.73 -23.37
CA ARG A 928 10.78 48.08 -24.80
C ARG A 928 12.23 48.29 -25.27
N SER A 929 13.24 48.13 -24.41
CA SER A 929 14.65 48.37 -24.76
C SER A 929 15.46 47.11 -25.09
N ARG A 930 14.81 45.97 -25.42
CA ARG A 930 15.49 44.71 -25.78
C ARG A 930 15.02 44.02 -27.06
N GLU A 931 14.01 44.55 -27.74
CA GLU A 931 13.47 43.99 -29.00
C GLU A 931 13.80 44.89 -30.20
N SER A 932 15.09 45.06 -30.51
CA SER A 932 15.52 45.90 -31.64
C SER A 932 16.79 45.41 -32.37
N SER A 933 16.86 44.11 -32.66
CA SER A 933 17.82 43.53 -33.62
C SER A 933 17.23 42.25 -34.24
N GLY A 934 16.98 42.27 -35.55
CA GLY A 934 16.37 41.16 -36.29
C GLY A 934 17.35 40.00 -36.60
N PRO A 935 16.85 38.90 -37.20
CA PRO A 935 17.63 37.70 -37.47
C PRO A 935 18.50 37.82 -38.74
N GLY A 936 19.63 37.12 -38.75
CA GLY A 936 20.50 36.96 -39.93
C GLY A 936 21.73 36.09 -39.66
N ASP A 937 21.70 34.89 -40.27
CA ASP A 937 22.80 34.06 -40.79
C ASP A 937 24.00 33.59 -39.93
N ASP A 938 24.49 32.40 -40.31
CA ASP A 938 25.75 31.69 -40.00
C ASP A 938 26.39 31.75 -38.59
N TYR A 939 26.51 30.56 -37.98
CA TYR A 939 27.43 30.32 -36.85
C TYR A 939 28.45 29.22 -37.18
N ASP A 940 29.73 29.62 -37.22
CA ASP A 940 30.88 28.84 -37.69
C ASP A 940 31.60 28.07 -36.55
N ASP A 941 32.23 26.93 -36.88
CA ASP A 941 32.71 25.89 -35.95
C ASP A 941 34.16 26.07 -35.48
N ASP A 942 34.47 27.15 -34.74
CA ASP A 942 35.84 27.36 -34.22
C ASP A 942 36.00 28.07 -32.85
N ARG A 943 35.03 27.90 -31.93
CA ARG A 943 35.16 28.40 -30.54
C ARG A 943 35.33 27.35 -29.44
N LEU A 944 35.00 26.06 -29.67
CA LEU A 944 35.22 24.99 -28.68
C LEU A 944 36.67 24.43 -28.66
N ARG A 945 37.55 24.87 -29.56
CA ARG A 945 38.95 24.39 -29.64
C ARG A 945 39.97 25.07 -28.71
N ARG A 946 39.66 26.24 -28.11
CA ARG A 946 40.71 27.08 -27.48
C ARG A 946 40.98 26.83 -25.99
N ASP A 947 40.03 26.32 -25.21
CA ASP A 947 40.23 26.10 -23.76
C ASP A 947 40.86 24.73 -23.42
N SER A 948 41.03 23.83 -24.38
CA SER A 948 41.58 22.49 -24.16
C SER A 948 43.11 22.38 -24.28
N GLU A 949 43.81 23.43 -24.75
CA GLU A 949 45.27 23.39 -24.93
C GLU A 949 46.08 23.92 -23.73
N LEU A 950 45.50 24.78 -22.88
CA LEU A 950 46.26 25.48 -21.83
C LEU A 950 46.70 24.60 -20.66
N GLN A 951 46.10 23.43 -20.45
CA GLN A 951 46.51 22.47 -19.41
C GLN A 951 47.55 21.42 -19.88
N ARG A 952 48.02 21.44 -21.14
CA ARG A 952 48.94 20.41 -21.68
C ARG A 952 50.40 20.85 -21.84
N ARG A 953 50.79 22.04 -21.37
CA ARG A 953 52.17 22.59 -21.52
C ARG A 953 52.88 22.91 -20.20
N GLY A 954 53.18 21.90 -19.40
CA GLY A 954 54.11 22.01 -18.26
C GLY A 954 54.21 20.74 -17.42
N GLY A 955 55.32 19.98 -17.44
CA GLY A 955 56.50 20.08 -18.30
C GLY A 955 57.32 18.79 -18.27
N ARG A 956 58.06 18.49 -19.35
CA ARG A 956 58.84 17.24 -19.47
C ARG A 956 60.22 17.48 -20.08
N GLN A 957 61.23 17.72 -19.24
CA GLN A 957 62.65 17.70 -19.62
C GLN A 957 63.44 16.84 -18.61
N ARG A 958 64.06 15.74 -19.07
CA ARG A 958 65.51 15.55 -19.28
C ARG A 958 66.24 15.02 -18.02
N ARG A 959 67.22 14.10 -18.09
CA ARG A 959 67.62 13.13 -19.16
C ARG A 959 68.65 12.12 -18.57
N ARG A 960 68.67 10.88 -19.08
CA ARG A 960 69.82 9.93 -19.16
C ARG A 960 70.51 9.42 -17.86
N GLY A 961 70.69 8.08 -17.77
CA GLY A 961 72.07 7.53 -17.79
C GLY A 961 72.42 6.29 -16.94
N ARG A 962 72.64 5.13 -17.61
CA ARG A 962 73.62 4.04 -17.30
C ARG A 962 73.87 3.57 -15.84
N GLY A 963 73.30 2.41 -15.47
CA GLY A 963 73.94 1.07 -15.65
C GLY A 963 75.00 0.50 -14.67
N VAL A 964 74.90 -0.84 -14.47
CA VAL A 964 76.00 -1.84 -14.23
C VAL A 964 76.48 -2.15 -12.77
N ARG A 965 76.23 -3.40 -12.33
CA ARG A 965 76.94 -4.32 -11.37
C ARG A 965 77.44 -3.80 -9.99
N GLY A 966 77.17 -4.54 -8.89
CA GLY A 966 77.74 -4.20 -7.56
C GLY A 966 77.68 -5.16 -6.34
N ARG A 967 77.65 -6.50 -6.51
CA ARG A 967 78.01 -7.58 -5.53
C ARG A 967 78.19 -7.32 -3.99
N VAL A 968 77.58 -8.22 -3.18
CA VAL A 968 78.20 -9.16 -2.18
C VAL A 968 77.93 -9.09 -0.64
N ARG A 969 77.24 -10.14 -0.14
CA ARG A 969 77.30 -10.85 1.20
C ARG A 969 76.96 -10.05 2.48
N ARG A 970 76.64 -10.65 3.65
CA ARG A 970 76.65 -12.06 4.16
C ARG A 970 75.23 -12.46 4.65
N ALA A 971 74.70 -13.67 4.38
CA ALA A 971 74.82 -14.95 5.11
C ALA A 971 74.02 -15.01 6.45
N ALA A 972 73.42 -16.13 6.88
CA ALA A 972 73.54 -17.53 6.42
C ALA A 972 72.27 -18.41 6.63
N ALA A 973 72.25 -19.54 5.89
CA ALA A 973 71.68 -20.86 6.22
C ALA A 973 70.17 -21.06 6.55
N GLY A 974 69.52 -21.93 5.75
CA GLY A 974 68.50 -22.91 6.21
C GLY A 974 69.13 -24.32 6.30
N PRO A 975 68.43 -25.44 5.99
CA PRO A 975 67.04 -25.55 5.54
C PRO A 975 66.22 -26.74 6.15
N SER A 976 64.94 -26.83 5.76
CA SER A 976 64.12 -28.04 5.56
C SER A 976 64.21 -29.28 6.49
N GLY A 977 63.07 -29.67 7.06
CA GLY A 977 62.83 -31.01 7.62
C GLY A 977 61.33 -31.24 7.89
N ALA A 978 60.82 -32.46 7.74
CA ALA A 978 59.37 -32.76 7.85
C ALA A 978 59.10 -34.11 8.54
N ARG A 979 57.82 -34.28 8.94
CA ARG A 979 57.11 -35.50 9.40
C ARG A 979 57.03 -35.85 10.91
N GLU A 980 55.77 -36.02 11.32
CA GLU A 980 55.16 -37.16 12.04
C GLU A 980 55.56 -37.56 13.49
N ARG A 981 54.58 -37.32 14.38
CA ARG A 981 53.93 -38.29 15.32
C ARG A 981 54.49 -38.63 16.73
N HIS A 982 53.49 -38.66 17.63
CA HIS A 982 53.22 -39.64 18.72
C HIS A 982 53.78 -39.47 20.16
N ARG A 983 52.82 -39.38 21.10
CA ARG A 983 52.80 -39.83 22.51
C ARG A 983 53.75 -39.06 23.48
N ALA A 984 53.54 -39.03 24.80
CA ALA A 984 52.54 -39.68 25.67
C ALA A 984 51.94 -38.65 26.68
N GLN A 985 50.75 -38.81 27.28
CA GLN A 985 50.45 -39.39 28.63
C GLN A 985 51.30 -38.81 29.80
N THR A 986 50.79 -38.56 31.03
CA THR A 986 49.60 -39.07 31.77
C THR A 986 49.16 -38.00 32.83
N GLN A 987 47.88 -37.86 33.26
CA GLN A 987 47.24 -38.38 34.51
C GLN A 987 47.98 -38.05 35.87
N HIS A 988 47.37 -37.86 37.07
CA HIS A 988 45.99 -38.14 37.55
C HIS A 988 45.50 -37.20 38.76
N PRO A 989 44.80 -37.57 39.90
CA PRO A 989 43.39 -37.13 40.12
C PRO A 989 42.93 -36.72 41.57
N ARG A 990 41.59 -36.57 41.76
CA ARG A 990 40.74 -36.65 43.01
C ARG A 990 40.49 -35.35 43.81
N ARG A 991 39.50 -35.27 44.74
CA ARG A 991 38.03 -35.63 44.80
C ARG A 991 37.49 -35.62 46.26
N SER A 992 36.52 -34.76 46.58
CA SER A 992 35.49 -34.86 47.66
C SER A 992 34.51 -33.66 47.52
N ARG A 993 33.18 -33.70 47.70
CA ARG A 993 32.24 -34.29 48.71
C ARG A 993 32.31 -33.60 50.07
N CYS A 994 31.23 -33.26 50.81
CA CYS A 994 29.74 -33.37 50.71
C CYS A 994 29.14 -32.32 51.71
N ASN A 995 27.85 -32.06 52.04
CA ASN A 995 26.46 -32.54 51.79
C ASN A 995 25.50 -31.43 52.38
N SER A 996 24.14 -31.44 52.41
CA SER A 996 23.01 -31.92 51.57
C SER A 996 21.66 -31.65 52.30
N SER A 997 20.51 -31.61 51.58
CA SER A 997 19.10 -31.72 52.09
C SER A 997 18.51 -30.49 52.84
N CYS A 998 17.19 -30.15 52.80
CA CYS A 998 15.96 -30.65 52.12
C CYS A 998 14.84 -29.58 52.31
N SER A 999 13.60 -29.56 51.77
CA SER A 999 12.75 -30.28 50.77
C SER A 999 11.44 -29.44 50.54
N SER A 1000 10.31 -29.80 49.88
CA SER A 1000 9.85 -30.92 49.01
C SER A 1000 8.54 -30.55 48.27
N SER A 1001 8.33 -31.12 47.07
CA SER A 1001 7.01 -31.43 46.42
C SER A 1001 6.16 -30.28 45.83
N ARG A 1002 5.33 -30.46 44.77
CA ARG A 1002 4.88 -31.65 43.99
C ARG A 1002 4.85 -31.38 42.45
N GLU A 1003 4.82 -32.45 41.64
CA GLU A 1003 4.57 -32.49 40.19
C GLU A 1003 3.25 -33.22 39.83
N PRO A 1004 2.86 -33.30 38.54
CA PRO A 1004 2.46 -34.60 37.98
C PRO A 1004 2.88 -34.91 36.50
N ALA A 1005 3.52 -36.06 36.32
CA ALA A 1005 3.39 -37.10 35.26
C ALA A 1005 3.26 -36.80 33.72
N PRO A 1006 4.12 -37.43 32.88
CA PRO A 1006 3.90 -37.74 31.44
C PRO A 1006 3.80 -39.27 31.15
N VAL A 1007 4.02 -39.71 29.88
CA VAL A 1007 4.03 -41.12 29.33
C VAL A 1007 2.64 -41.61 28.82
N PRO A 1008 2.50 -42.35 27.68
CA PRO A 1008 3.50 -43.16 26.93
C PRO A 1008 3.70 -42.89 25.43
N SER A 1009 4.77 -43.50 24.89
CA SER A 1009 4.99 -43.80 23.46
C SER A 1009 5.24 -45.33 23.27
N PRO A 1010 4.77 -45.95 22.17
CA PRO A 1010 5.11 -47.33 21.76
C PRO A 1010 6.48 -47.39 21.01
N PRO A 1011 7.02 -48.58 20.68
CA PRO A 1011 8.46 -48.85 20.85
C PRO A 1011 9.32 -48.87 19.58
N ALA A 1012 10.63 -49.09 19.78
CA ALA A 1012 11.66 -49.25 18.76
C ALA A 1012 12.12 -50.72 18.62
N GLU A 1013 12.87 -51.02 17.55
CA GLU A 1013 13.72 -52.22 17.44
C GLU A 1013 15.14 -51.83 16.95
N GLU A 1014 16.10 -52.75 17.10
CA GLU A 1014 17.52 -52.41 17.35
C GLU A 1014 18.49 -52.47 16.14
N PRO A 1015 19.70 -51.86 16.27
CA PRO A 1015 20.69 -51.75 15.18
C PRO A 1015 21.79 -52.83 15.21
N ALA A 1016 22.54 -52.94 14.11
CA ALA A 1016 23.82 -53.65 14.04
C ALA A 1016 24.87 -52.88 13.22
N ALA A 1017 26.16 -53.13 13.47
CA ALA A 1017 27.30 -52.41 12.87
C ALA A 1017 28.39 -53.40 12.36
N PRO A 1018 29.69 -53.03 12.23
CA PRO A 1018 30.25 -52.53 10.97
C PRO A 1018 31.43 -53.37 10.40
N GLY A 1019 31.77 -53.20 9.12
CA GLY A 1019 32.84 -53.98 8.47
C GLY A 1019 33.57 -53.30 7.29
N GLN A 1020 34.90 -53.20 7.42
CA GLN A 1020 35.91 -52.85 6.41
C GLN A 1020 36.02 -53.94 5.29
N ARG A 1021 36.72 -53.82 4.14
CA ARG A 1021 37.76 -52.88 3.62
C ARG A 1021 38.05 -53.15 2.11
N ALA A 1022 38.53 -52.12 1.37
CA ALA A 1022 39.50 -52.22 0.24
C ALA A 1022 39.07 -52.97 -1.07
N CYS A 1023 39.61 -52.73 -2.28
CA CYS A 1023 40.50 -51.68 -2.82
C CYS A 1023 40.48 -51.64 -4.37
N LEU A 1024 41.19 -50.65 -4.97
CA LEU A 1024 41.46 -50.44 -6.42
C LEU A 1024 40.25 -49.99 -7.27
N GLY A 1025 40.38 -49.08 -8.26
CA GLY A 1025 41.55 -48.29 -8.69
C GLY A 1025 41.17 -47.13 -9.63
N SER A 1026 42.09 -46.18 -9.85
CA SER A 1026 41.94 -44.97 -10.69
C SER A 1026 42.39 -45.20 -12.16
N ALA A 1027 42.30 -44.31 -13.17
CA ALA A 1027 42.10 -42.84 -13.19
C ALA A 1027 41.65 -42.30 -14.59
N THR A 1028 41.14 -41.05 -14.64
CA THR A 1028 41.29 -39.99 -15.70
C THR A 1028 41.07 -40.25 -17.21
N GLY A 1029 40.47 -39.28 -17.95
CA GLY A 1029 41.01 -39.02 -19.31
C GLY A 1029 40.38 -38.14 -20.42
N LEU A 1030 39.32 -37.32 -20.25
CA LEU A 1030 38.89 -36.28 -21.23
C LEU A 1030 38.54 -36.81 -22.69
N PRO A 1031 38.45 -36.02 -23.79
CA PRO A 1031 37.15 -35.84 -24.46
C PRO A 1031 37.09 -36.13 -25.99
N GLY A 1032 35.89 -36.26 -26.56
CA GLY A 1032 35.67 -36.43 -28.00
C GLY A 1032 34.24 -36.11 -28.44
N ALA A 1033 34.07 -35.60 -29.66
CA ALA A 1033 32.81 -35.02 -30.14
C ALA A 1033 32.13 -35.84 -31.26
N ASN A 1034 30.83 -35.54 -31.45
CA ASN A 1034 30.07 -35.57 -32.71
C ASN A 1034 29.55 -36.89 -33.34
N GLN A 1035 28.40 -36.70 -34.00
CA GLN A 1035 27.83 -37.40 -35.18
C GLN A 1035 27.09 -38.76 -35.05
N SER A 1036 25.79 -38.66 -35.38
CA SER A 1036 25.12 -39.37 -36.50
C SER A 1036 24.76 -40.86 -36.41
N ALA A 1037 23.48 -41.09 -36.06
CA ALA A 1037 22.44 -41.67 -36.92
C ALA A 1037 22.32 -43.19 -37.19
N LEU A 1038 21.08 -43.53 -37.58
CA LEU A 1038 20.63 -44.55 -38.56
C LEU A 1038 20.11 -45.93 -38.06
N LEU A 1039 18.82 -46.17 -38.36
CA LEU A 1039 18.10 -47.46 -38.51
C LEU A 1039 17.97 -48.37 -37.24
N CYS A 1040 17.07 -49.36 -37.19
CA CYS A 1040 15.69 -49.54 -37.69
C CYS A 1040 15.17 -50.91 -37.17
N LEU A 1041 13.85 -51.14 -37.16
CA LEU A 1041 13.16 -52.31 -37.76
C LEU A 1041 11.81 -52.59 -37.06
N ILE A 1042 10.73 -52.59 -37.86
CA ILE A 1042 9.57 -53.52 -37.80
C ILE A 1042 8.69 -53.46 -36.50
N ASN A 1043 7.35 -53.40 -36.56
CA ASN A 1043 6.44 -53.86 -37.61
C ASN A 1043 5.27 -52.89 -37.91
N ARG A 1044 4.58 -53.12 -39.05
CA ARG A 1044 3.32 -52.45 -39.41
C ARG A 1044 2.15 -53.44 -39.28
N THR A 1045 0.97 -52.96 -38.89
CA THR A 1045 -0.28 -53.38 -39.55
C THR A 1045 -1.32 -52.26 -39.49
N LEU A 1046 -2.13 -52.14 -40.55
CA LEU A 1046 -3.29 -51.26 -40.68
C LEU A 1046 -4.53 -52.14 -40.89
N ILE A 1047 -5.71 -51.65 -40.51
CA ILE A 1047 -6.96 -51.64 -41.32
C ILE A 1047 -8.08 -50.97 -40.50
N SER A 1048 -9.11 -50.46 -41.19
CA SER A 1048 -10.01 -49.39 -40.72
C SER A 1048 -11.42 -49.92 -40.32
N PRO A 1049 -12.54 -49.15 -40.31
CA PRO A 1049 -13.50 -49.24 -39.19
C PRO A 1049 -14.88 -49.84 -39.56
N ILE A 1050 -15.74 -50.02 -38.55
CA ILE A 1050 -17.17 -50.39 -38.71
C ILE A 1050 -18.04 -49.49 -37.81
N GLN A 1051 -19.18 -49.05 -38.35
CA GLN A 1051 -20.26 -48.33 -37.64
C GLN A 1051 -21.35 -49.31 -37.19
N SER A 1052 -22.07 -49.04 -36.08
CA SER A 1052 -23.56 -49.08 -36.05
C SER A 1052 -24.16 -48.78 -34.66
N ASP A 1053 -25.02 -47.78 -34.66
CA ASP A 1053 -26.34 -47.64 -34.00
C ASP A 1053 -26.78 -48.53 -32.81
N SER A 1054 -27.12 -47.80 -31.73
CA SER A 1054 -28.43 -47.86 -31.01
C SER A 1054 -28.70 -48.88 -29.88
N PRO A 1055 -29.61 -48.54 -28.92
CA PRO A 1055 -29.81 -49.27 -27.65
C PRO A 1055 -31.14 -50.08 -27.63
N PRO A 1056 -31.47 -50.87 -26.58
CA PRO A 1056 -32.08 -50.31 -25.34
C PRO A 1056 -31.73 -51.08 -24.04
N GLY A 1057 -32.22 -50.61 -22.88
CA GLY A 1057 -32.16 -51.41 -21.64
C GLY A 1057 -32.49 -50.69 -20.32
N TRP A 1058 -33.77 -50.48 -20.00
CA TRP A 1058 -34.19 -50.22 -18.61
C TRP A 1058 -34.11 -51.49 -17.77
N TRP A 1059 -33.69 -51.42 -16.49
CA TRP A 1059 -34.30 -52.20 -15.41
C TRP A 1059 -34.05 -51.53 -14.05
N SER A 1060 -35.07 -51.47 -13.19
CA SER A 1060 -35.01 -50.88 -11.85
C SER A 1060 -34.99 -51.95 -10.77
N ALA A 1061 -34.13 -51.83 -9.75
CA ALA A 1061 -34.18 -52.67 -8.55
C ALA A 1061 -33.84 -51.87 -7.27
N ARG A 1062 -34.63 -52.09 -6.20
CA ARG A 1062 -34.42 -51.49 -4.86
C ARG A 1062 -33.89 -52.54 -3.88
N LYS A 1063 -32.87 -52.19 -3.08
CA LYS A 1063 -32.59 -52.59 -1.67
C LYS A 1063 -31.35 -51.78 -1.24
N ARG A 1064 -31.30 -51.03 -0.12
CA ARG A 1064 -31.59 -51.29 1.31
C ARG A 1064 -30.59 -52.22 1.99
N GLY A 1065 -29.91 -51.68 3.02
CA GLY A 1065 -28.97 -52.35 3.94
C GLY A 1065 -27.52 -51.97 3.64
N SER A 1066 -26.69 -51.27 4.43
CA SER A 1066 -26.60 -50.84 5.86
C SER A 1066 -25.49 -51.56 6.65
N CYS A 1067 -24.43 -50.82 7.01
CA CYS A 1067 -23.24 -51.29 7.75
C CYS A 1067 -22.39 -52.33 6.98
N VAL A 1068 -21.08 -52.52 7.22
CA VAL A 1068 -20.22 -52.24 8.40
C VAL A 1068 -18.97 -51.42 8.02
N ASN A 1069 -18.21 -50.99 9.02
CA ASN A 1069 -17.01 -50.16 8.96
C ASN A 1069 -15.76 -50.85 8.33
N ASP A 1070 -14.70 -50.03 8.24
CA ASP A 1070 -13.27 -50.32 8.52
C ASP A 1070 -12.28 -50.44 7.35
N VAL A 1071 -11.15 -49.71 7.52
CA VAL A 1071 -9.84 -49.77 6.83
C VAL A 1071 -9.78 -49.42 5.33
N MET A 1072 -9.70 -48.13 4.99
CA MET A 1072 -8.43 -47.37 4.82
C MET A 1072 -8.68 -45.86 4.80
#